data_AF-A0A523U9Y1-F1
#
_entry.id   AF-A0A523U9Y1-F1
#
_cell.length_a   1.000
_cell.length_b   1.000
_cell.length_c   1.000
_cell.angle_alpha   90.00
_cell.angle_beta   90.00
_cell.angle_gamma   90.00
#
_symmetry.space_group_name_H-M   'P 1'
#
loop_
_entity.id
_entity.type
_entity.pdbx_description
1 polymer ?
#
loop_
_entity_poly.entity_id
_entity_poly.type
_entity_poly.pdbx_seq_one_letter_code
_entity_poly.pdbx_strand_id
1 'polypeptide(L)'
;MSARPAASGRPARQAASLSEKERSRPLHFSHFPARSQEVGPSRHADESKRQHGGLMSEGDNSSLPYTRVERSIGNKVLSIECGRYARQAAGAAMVQLGETVVFVAVASGPRPGHLDFFPLTVDYREKTSAAGKFPGGFRKREGAPSMEEILSCRIIDRSIRPLFPDGYSDEVSVYSIILSADQENEPDVLALVGASTALSVSQIPFMGPIAAVRVGLVNDEFIANPTLSELQESKLNLVVAGTRDNITMVESAAKEVSEETILDALEFGHEAIKQIIGAIDELVEKQGKEKTEFEIPVLDEELLGEMRDKLLGQIKEKLHTPGKFARKDAIRAVFDEYIGQKFPEDMDPDERATAVREAKDLFEKLKKEAIRAGILAREREDGRGLEDIREINADLAILPRTHGSACFTRGETQAVVTTTLGTPADEQRVDGLKPEYKKKFMLHYNFPAFSVGESWPNRGPKRREIGHGALAEKALEPVIPDPDKFPYTIRIISDILESNGSSSMASVCGGTLAMMDAGVPIRQPVAGIAMGLVVEDGEVRILSDILGSEDHNGDMDFKVAGTQFGITALQMDIKIAGISTDILKEALEQAREGRREILRRMLISCGLRAPRPELSKYAPRLIRIKIDVEKIGAVIGPGGKIIRRLQEETDTNIEVEDDGTVTVSAVGEGKAEKAVEMIEALTAEVEMGKIYEGRVVSIRDFGAFIEILPGKDGLCHVSEWDTSYIKDM
;
A
#
# COMPACT_ATOMS: atom_id res chain seq x y z
N MET A 1 -3.88 20.43 -53.83
CA MET A 1 -4.85 20.89 -54.85
C MET A 1 -6.17 20.21 -54.51
N SER A 2 -7.31 20.83 -54.18
CA SER A 2 -7.84 22.20 -54.13
C SER A 2 -9.07 22.11 -53.19
N ALA A 3 -9.14 22.84 -52.05
CA ALA A 3 -9.89 24.11 -51.87
C ALA A 3 -11.31 24.09 -52.50
N ARG A 4 -12.44 24.46 -51.89
CA ARG A 4 -12.91 25.29 -50.73
C ARG A 4 -14.48 25.26 -50.79
N PRO A 5 -15.31 26.00 -50.01
CA PRO A 5 -15.15 26.67 -48.70
C PRO A 5 -16.32 26.42 -47.69
N ALA A 6 -16.20 27.11 -46.54
CA ALA A 6 -16.98 27.07 -45.31
C ALA A 6 -18.28 27.91 -45.27
N ALA A 7 -19.11 27.61 -44.25
CA ALA A 7 -20.00 28.47 -43.41
C ALA A 7 -21.25 27.62 -43.04
N SER A 8 -21.87 27.63 -41.86
CA SER A 8 -21.80 28.41 -40.61
C SER A 8 -22.85 27.80 -39.66
N GLY A 9 -22.64 27.83 -38.33
CA GLY A 9 -23.75 27.74 -37.37
C GLY A 9 -23.55 26.82 -36.16
N ARG A 10 -23.01 27.38 -35.06
CA ARG A 10 -23.20 26.84 -33.70
C ARG A 10 -24.57 27.31 -33.18
N PRO A 11 -25.33 26.50 -32.41
CA PRO A 11 -26.37 27.05 -31.56
C PRO A 11 -25.82 27.30 -30.16
N ALA A 12 -25.80 28.58 -29.78
CA ALA A 12 -25.72 29.01 -28.39
C ALA A 12 -27.08 28.71 -27.70
N ARG A 13 -27.06 28.10 -26.51
CA ARG A 13 -28.24 28.05 -25.65
C ARG A 13 -28.33 29.35 -24.87
N GLN A 14 -29.28 30.20 -25.28
CA GLN A 14 -29.65 31.44 -24.65
C GLN A 14 -30.41 31.22 -23.34
N ALA A 15 -30.04 32.03 -22.36
CA ALA A 15 -30.79 32.32 -21.17
C ALA A 15 -32.17 32.93 -21.51
N ALA A 16 -33.21 32.45 -20.84
CA ALA A 16 -34.54 33.06 -20.91
C ALA A 16 -34.65 34.17 -19.85
N SER A 17 -34.77 35.40 -20.31
CA SER A 17 -35.20 36.56 -19.53
C SER A 17 -36.71 36.53 -19.32
N LEU A 18 -37.17 36.59 -18.07
CA LEU A 18 -38.55 36.93 -17.73
C LEU A 18 -38.62 38.32 -17.12
N SER A 19 -39.68 39.02 -17.50
CA SER A 19 -39.94 40.46 -17.44
C SER A 19 -40.08 41.04 -16.03
N GLU A 20 -39.68 42.31 -15.92
CA GLU A 20 -40.03 43.24 -14.85
C GLU A 20 -41.55 43.33 -14.64
N LYS A 21 -42.02 42.85 -13.49
CA LYS A 21 -43.13 43.41 -12.72
C LYS A 21 -43.13 42.76 -11.34
N GLU A 22 -43.49 43.54 -10.32
CA GLU A 22 -43.67 43.14 -8.91
C GLU A 22 -42.41 43.17 -8.02
N ARG A 23 -41.88 44.39 -7.83
CA ARG A 23 -41.20 44.76 -6.59
C ARG A 23 -42.23 45.01 -5.47
N SER A 24 -41.79 44.74 -4.24
CA SER A 24 -42.35 45.10 -2.92
C SER A 24 -43.36 44.13 -2.27
N ARG A 25 -42.86 43.24 -1.39
CA ARG A 25 -43.42 42.94 -0.04
C ARG A 25 -42.32 42.44 0.92
N PRO A 26 -42.32 42.84 2.20
CA PRO A 26 -41.26 42.53 3.17
C PRO A 26 -41.52 41.21 3.93
N LEU A 27 -40.45 40.49 4.30
CA LEU A 27 -40.52 39.30 5.15
C LEU A 27 -40.47 39.70 6.62
N HIS A 28 -41.52 39.30 7.35
CA HIS A 28 -41.62 39.39 8.82
C HIS A 28 -40.66 38.41 9.49
N PHE A 29 -39.74 38.91 10.31
CA PHE A 29 -39.06 38.16 11.36
C PHE A 29 -39.73 38.48 12.70
N SER A 30 -40.18 37.47 13.43
CA SER A 30 -40.71 37.58 14.78
C SER A 30 -39.59 37.51 15.83
N HIS A 31 -39.49 38.56 16.66
CA HIS A 31 -38.77 38.63 17.94
C HIS A 31 -39.37 37.67 19.00
N PHE A 32 -38.79 37.27 20.14
CA PHE A 32 -37.89 37.83 21.20
C PHE A 32 -37.51 36.64 22.17
N PRO A 33 -36.78 36.81 23.30
CA PRO A 33 -35.63 37.66 23.63
C PRO A 33 -34.46 36.89 24.31
N ALA A 34 -33.27 37.50 24.29
CA ALA A 34 -32.13 37.17 25.15
C ALA A 34 -32.32 37.74 26.57
N ARG A 35 -31.85 37.04 27.60
CA ARG A 35 -31.72 37.54 28.98
C ARG A 35 -30.24 37.65 29.35
N SER A 36 -29.83 38.87 29.64
CA SER A 36 -28.58 39.28 30.29
C SER A 36 -28.83 39.60 31.77
N GLN A 37 -27.90 39.24 32.66
CA GLN A 37 -27.61 39.82 34.00
C GLN A 37 -26.76 38.79 34.77
N GLU A 38 -25.81 39.09 35.66
CA GLU A 38 -25.00 40.24 36.05
C GLU A 38 -23.92 39.63 36.99
N VAL A 39 -22.78 40.30 37.17
CA VAL A 39 -21.62 39.81 37.93
C VAL A 39 -21.61 40.33 39.37
N GLY A 40 -21.34 39.41 40.33
CA GLY A 40 -20.57 39.63 41.57
C GLY A 40 -21.32 39.42 42.90
N PRO A 41 -20.63 39.26 44.07
CA PRO A 41 -19.27 38.77 44.33
C PRO A 41 -19.19 37.63 45.39
N SER A 42 -17.95 37.15 45.61
CA SER A 42 -17.43 36.09 46.50
C SER A 42 -17.90 36.04 47.97
N ARG A 43 -18.03 34.81 48.53
CA ARG A 43 -17.64 34.48 49.93
C ARG A 43 -17.17 33.02 50.07
N HIS A 44 -16.14 32.87 50.91
CA HIS A 44 -15.46 31.64 51.32
C HIS A 44 -16.28 30.74 52.28
N ALA A 45 -15.83 29.48 52.34
CA ALA A 45 -15.90 28.48 53.43
C ALA A 45 -17.26 27.78 53.67
N ASP A 46 -17.29 26.44 53.55
CA ASP A 46 -17.22 25.58 54.75
C ASP A 46 -17.01 24.09 54.39
N GLU A 47 -16.10 23.43 55.11
CA GLU A 47 -15.93 21.98 55.12
C GLU A 47 -16.96 21.36 56.08
N SER A 48 -17.73 20.35 55.68
CA SER A 48 -18.22 19.38 56.67
C SER A 48 -18.65 18.02 56.10
N LYS A 49 -18.00 17.00 56.68
CA LYS A 49 -18.29 15.57 56.73
C LYS A 49 -19.79 15.21 56.73
N ARG A 50 -20.17 14.18 55.94
CA ARG A 50 -21.12 13.09 56.31
C ARG A 50 -20.77 11.85 55.47
N GLN A 51 -19.94 10.93 55.99
CA GLN A 51 -20.31 9.70 56.71
C GLN A 51 -21.32 8.78 56.00
N HIS A 52 -20.85 7.53 55.86
CA HIS A 52 -21.53 6.34 55.38
C HIS A 52 -22.92 6.11 55.99
N GLY A 53 -23.85 5.70 55.13
CA GLY A 53 -25.08 5.01 55.47
C GLY A 53 -25.44 4.10 54.30
N GLY A 54 -25.42 2.79 54.54
CA GLY A 54 -25.63 1.77 53.52
C GLY A 54 -27.10 1.49 53.19
N LEU A 55 -27.23 0.55 52.25
CA LEU A 55 -28.42 -0.21 51.81
C LEU A 55 -29.38 0.50 50.84
N MET A 56 -29.18 0.23 49.55
CA MET A 56 -30.27 -0.28 48.71
C MET A 56 -29.76 -1.45 47.86
N SER A 57 -30.20 -2.63 48.29
CA SER A 57 -30.43 -3.90 47.60
C SER A 57 -29.89 -4.09 46.19
N GLU A 58 -29.13 -5.19 46.07
CA GLU A 58 -28.99 -6.07 44.91
C GLU A 58 -30.15 -5.94 43.91
N GLY A 59 -29.95 -5.10 42.90
CA GLY A 59 -30.67 -5.20 41.66
C GLY A 59 -30.12 -6.40 40.91
N ASP A 60 -31.00 -7.34 40.59
CA ASP A 60 -30.80 -8.50 39.73
C ASP A 60 -30.13 -8.09 38.42
N ASN A 61 -28.79 -8.04 38.43
CA ASN A 61 -27.98 -7.82 37.24
C ASN A 61 -27.88 -9.18 36.56
N SER A 62 -28.95 -9.54 35.85
CA SER A 62 -28.96 -10.64 34.89
C SER A 62 -27.90 -10.34 33.83
N SER A 63 -26.64 -10.68 34.16
CA SER A 63 -25.52 -10.57 33.24
C SER A 63 -25.84 -11.49 32.07
N LEU A 64 -26.22 -10.87 30.94
CA LEU A 64 -26.48 -11.58 29.69
C LEU A 64 -25.34 -12.58 29.42
N PRO A 65 -25.64 -13.81 29.01
CA PRO A 65 -24.61 -14.82 28.80
C PRO A 65 -23.70 -14.37 27.65
N TYR A 66 -22.45 -14.07 27.99
CA TYR A 66 -21.38 -13.84 27.04
C TYR A 66 -20.29 -14.90 27.29
N THR A 67 -19.47 -15.17 26.29
CA THR A 67 -18.37 -16.12 26.40
C THR A 67 -17.09 -15.44 25.99
N ARG A 68 -16.07 -15.56 26.85
CA ARG A 68 -14.71 -15.09 26.61
C ARG A 68 -13.77 -16.28 26.71
N VAL A 69 -12.94 -16.46 25.69
CA VAL A 69 -11.91 -17.50 25.63
C VAL A 69 -10.55 -16.81 25.53
N GLU A 70 -9.58 -17.33 26.28
CA GLU A 70 -8.21 -16.83 26.29
C GLU A 70 -7.23 -17.92 25.87
N ARG A 71 -6.24 -17.58 25.04
CA ARG A 71 -5.18 -18.48 24.59
C ARG A 71 -3.84 -17.76 24.61
N SER A 72 -2.82 -18.44 25.11
CA SER A 72 -1.44 -17.98 25.01
C SER A 72 -0.92 -18.23 23.61
N ILE A 73 -0.52 -17.17 22.91
CA ILE A 73 0.09 -17.20 21.58
C ILE A 73 1.48 -16.58 21.73
N GLY A 74 2.53 -17.41 21.64
CA GLY A 74 3.87 -17.00 22.02
C GLY A 74 3.94 -16.58 23.49
N ASN A 75 4.43 -15.38 23.76
CA ASN A 75 4.53 -14.78 25.09
C ASN A 75 3.32 -13.90 25.47
N LYS A 76 2.29 -13.81 24.61
CA LYS A 76 1.14 -12.92 24.80
C LYS A 76 -0.15 -13.72 24.99
N VAL A 77 -1.12 -13.14 25.70
CA VAL A 77 -2.45 -13.72 25.85
C VAL A 77 -3.42 -13.04 24.88
N LEU A 78 -3.93 -13.81 23.94
CA LEU A 78 -5.02 -13.42 23.06
C LEU A 78 -6.34 -13.74 23.76
N SER A 79 -7.26 -12.78 23.79
CA SER A 79 -8.63 -13.01 24.28
C SER A 79 -9.65 -12.69 23.19
N ILE A 80 -10.68 -13.53 23.10
CA ILE A 80 -11.77 -13.40 22.14
C ILE A 80 -13.09 -13.52 22.90
N GLU A 81 -13.97 -12.53 22.74
CA GLU A 81 -15.26 -12.44 23.43
C GLU A 81 -16.42 -12.33 22.44
N CYS A 82 -17.49 -13.11 22.64
CA CYS A 82 -18.71 -13.10 21.86
C CYS A 82 -19.96 -12.98 22.76
N GLY A 83 -21.06 -12.47 22.21
CA GLY A 83 -22.38 -12.43 22.85
C GLY A 83 -22.68 -11.16 23.68
N ARG A 84 -21.66 -10.44 24.17
CA ARG A 84 -21.88 -9.20 24.95
C ARG A 84 -22.35 -8.02 24.09
N TYR A 85 -21.72 -7.79 22.94
CA TYR A 85 -21.89 -6.59 22.12
C TYR A 85 -22.56 -6.87 20.77
N ALA A 86 -23.18 -5.84 20.18
CA ALA A 86 -23.78 -5.87 18.83
C ALA A 86 -24.67 -7.09 18.51
N ARG A 87 -25.55 -7.45 19.45
CA ARG A 87 -26.44 -8.63 19.36
C ARG A 87 -27.41 -8.61 18.17
N GLN A 88 -27.57 -7.48 17.48
CA GLN A 88 -28.38 -7.35 16.25
C GLN A 88 -27.60 -7.73 14.98
N ALA A 89 -26.26 -7.80 15.04
CA ALA A 89 -25.45 -8.27 13.93
C ALA A 89 -25.69 -9.77 13.68
N ALA A 90 -25.35 -10.24 12.48
CA ALA A 90 -25.39 -11.68 12.17
C ALA A 90 -24.42 -12.43 13.11
N GLY A 91 -23.23 -11.87 13.31
CA GLY A 91 -22.27 -12.27 14.33
C GLY A 91 -21.35 -11.10 14.72
N ALA A 92 -20.76 -11.15 15.91
CA ALA A 92 -19.84 -10.13 16.41
C ALA A 92 -18.82 -10.73 17.38
N ALA A 93 -17.62 -10.18 17.38
CA ALA A 93 -16.51 -10.59 18.25
C ALA A 93 -15.71 -9.37 18.72
N MET A 94 -15.22 -9.43 19.96
CA MET A 94 -14.22 -8.52 20.50
C MET A 94 -12.92 -9.30 20.67
N VAL A 95 -11.85 -8.85 20.03
CA VAL A 95 -10.52 -9.47 20.09
C VAL A 95 -9.55 -8.53 20.77
N GLN A 96 -8.76 -9.04 21.71
CA GLN A 96 -7.78 -8.26 22.44
C GLN A 96 -6.46 -9.00 22.59
N LEU A 97 -5.36 -8.28 22.34
CA LEU A 97 -3.98 -8.69 22.58
C LEU A 97 -3.25 -7.52 23.24
N GLY A 98 -2.76 -7.71 24.48
CA GLY A 98 -2.27 -6.57 25.27
C GLY A 98 -3.41 -5.60 25.58
N GLU A 99 -3.23 -4.31 25.30
CA GLU A 99 -4.29 -3.29 25.42
C GLU A 99 -4.85 -2.85 24.06
N THR A 100 -4.41 -3.49 22.98
CA THR A 100 -5.02 -3.34 21.66
C THR A 100 -6.30 -4.16 21.57
N VAL A 101 -7.40 -3.49 21.25
CA VAL A 101 -8.76 -4.06 21.22
C VAL A 101 -9.43 -3.75 19.89
N VAL A 102 -9.86 -4.80 19.20
CA VAL A 102 -10.56 -4.75 17.92
C VAL A 102 -11.96 -5.32 18.07
N PHE A 103 -12.95 -4.53 17.69
CA PHE A 103 -14.34 -4.97 17.59
C PHE A 103 -14.68 -5.31 16.14
N VAL A 104 -15.28 -6.47 15.91
CA VAL A 104 -15.72 -6.89 14.58
C VAL A 104 -17.19 -7.29 14.60
N ALA A 105 -17.94 -6.85 13.61
CA ALA A 105 -19.33 -7.26 13.39
C ALA A 105 -19.58 -7.60 11.93
N VAL A 106 -20.44 -8.59 11.70
CA VAL A 106 -20.84 -9.03 10.37
C VAL A 106 -22.33 -8.86 10.18
N ALA A 107 -22.72 -8.37 9.01
CA ALA A 107 -24.09 -8.29 8.55
C ALA A 107 -24.25 -9.04 7.23
N SER A 108 -25.45 -9.58 7.00
CA SER A 108 -25.83 -10.22 5.74
C SER A 108 -27.17 -9.68 5.27
N GLY A 109 -27.36 -9.62 3.96
CA GLY A 109 -28.62 -9.23 3.32
C GLY A 109 -28.83 -9.97 1.98
N PRO A 110 -30.02 -9.87 1.38
CA PRO A 110 -30.30 -10.50 0.09
C PRO A 110 -29.41 -9.92 -1.01
N ARG A 111 -29.10 -10.72 -2.04
CA ARG A 111 -28.33 -10.28 -3.22
C ARG A 111 -28.87 -8.96 -3.80
N PRO A 112 -28.03 -7.91 -3.94
CA PRO A 112 -28.44 -6.66 -4.55
C PRO A 112 -28.56 -6.81 -6.07
N GLY A 113 -29.76 -6.67 -6.63
CA GLY A 113 -29.96 -6.65 -8.09
C GLY A 113 -29.37 -7.86 -8.84
N HIS A 114 -28.89 -7.62 -10.08
CA HIS A 114 -28.27 -8.63 -10.94
C HIS A 114 -26.74 -8.44 -10.98
N LEU A 115 -26.07 -8.62 -9.84
CA LEU A 115 -24.59 -8.55 -9.79
C LEU A 115 -23.97 -9.88 -10.21
N ASP A 116 -23.07 -9.89 -11.20
CA ASP A 116 -22.36 -11.10 -11.66
C ASP A 116 -21.19 -11.50 -10.73
N PHE A 117 -21.17 -11.05 -9.48
CA PHE A 117 -20.10 -11.33 -8.51
C PHE A 117 -20.64 -11.41 -7.08
N PHE A 118 -19.86 -12.05 -6.19
CA PHE A 118 -20.15 -12.13 -4.76
C PHE A 118 -19.94 -10.78 -4.03
N PRO A 119 -20.99 -10.11 -3.52
CA PRO A 119 -20.90 -8.79 -2.91
C PRO A 119 -20.44 -8.87 -1.45
N LEU A 120 -19.18 -9.28 -1.26
CA LEU A 120 -18.47 -9.17 0.02
C LEU A 120 -17.78 -7.80 0.13
N THR A 121 -18.14 -7.07 1.18
CA THR A 121 -17.48 -5.81 1.56
C THR A 121 -16.80 -5.96 2.91
N VAL A 122 -15.50 -5.67 2.95
CA VAL A 122 -14.75 -5.56 4.20
C VAL A 122 -14.39 -4.09 4.44
N ASP A 123 -14.68 -3.60 5.64
CA ASP A 123 -14.28 -2.29 6.12
C ASP A 123 -13.48 -2.43 7.41
N TYR A 124 -12.33 -1.77 7.43
CA TYR A 124 -11.42 -1.71 8.56
C TYR A 124 -11.19 -0.24 8.88
N ARG A 125 -11.50 0.17 10.12
CA ARG A 125 -11.49 1.56 10.54
C ARG A 125 -10.68 1.75 11.81
N GLU A 126 -9.67 2.59 11.70
CA GLU A 126 -8.92 3.11 12.84
C GLU A 126 -9.65 4.34 13.39
N LYS A 127 -9.89 4.35 14.70
CA LYS A 127 -10.38 5.54 15.41
C LYS A 127 -9.21 6.19 16.10
N THR A 128 -8.93 7.46 15.84
CA THR A 128 -7.76 8.10 16.50
C THR A 128 -7.92 8.17 18.01
N SER A 129 -9.18 8.14 18.49
CA SER A 129 -9.51 7.99 19.91
C SER A 129 -8.99 6.68 20.53
N ALA A 130 -8.79 5.62 19.74
CA ALA A 130 -8.20 4.36 20.20
C ALA A 130 -6.76 4.54 20.69
N ALA A 131 -6.05 5.54 20.16
CA ALA A 131 -4.72 5.96 20.62
C ALA A 131 -4.77 7.24 21.48
N GLY A 132 -5.96 7.70 21.89
CA GLY A 132 -6.14 8.94 22.67
C GLY A 132 -5.83 10.23 21.89
N LYS A 133 -5.86 10.21 20.55
CA LYS A 133 -5.47 11.33 19.68
C LYS A 133 -6.67 12.00 19.01
N PHE A 134 -6.56 13.31 18.76
CA PHE A 134 -7.44 14.00 17.81
C PHE A 134 -6.94 13.77 16.38
N PRO A 135 -7.83 13.61 15.37
CA PRO A 135 -7.41 13.54 13.98
C PRO A 135 -6.66 14.81 13.55
N GLY A 136 -5.55 14.66 12.80
CA GLY A 136 -4.73 15.79 12.35
C GLY A 136 -5.47 16.79 11.45
N GLY A 137 -6.42 16.31 10.64
CA GLY A 137 -7.14 17.12 9.64
C GLY A 137 -7.97 18.28 10.21
N PHE A 138 -8.33 19.25 9.35
CA PHE A 138 -9.06 20.47 9.74
C PHE A 138 -10.42 20.18 10.40
N ARG A 139 -11.12 19.14 9.96
CA ARG A 139 -12.47 18.77 10.46
C ARG A 139 -12.45 18.03 11.81
N LYS A 140 -11.28 17.62 12.32
CA LYS A 140 -11.12 16.83 13.56
C LYS A 140 -12.02 15.59 13.63
N ARG A 141 -12.19 14.93 12.48
CA ARG A 141 -12.95 13.70 12.29
C ARG A 141 -12.22 12.84 11.26
N GLU A 142 -12.22 11.52 11.45
CA GLU A 142 -11.67 10.58 10.49
C GLU A 142 -12.41 10.70 9.14
N GLY A 143 -11.62 10.81 8.07
CA GLY A 143 -12.10 11.08 6.72
C GLY A 143 -12.10 9.83 5.84
N ALA A 144 -11.59 9.99 4.62
CA ALA A 144 -11.39 8.88 3.70
C ALA A 144 -10.42 7.84 4.31
N PRO A 145 -10.53 6.56 3.93
CA PRO A 145 -9.64 5.53 4.45
C PRO A 145 -8.16 5.80 4.19
N SER A 146 -7.33 5.56 5.21
CA SER A 146 -5.87 5.60 5.09
C SER A 146 -5.35 4.42 4.26
N MET A 147 -4.08 4.49 3.87
CA MET A 147 -3.42 3.37 3.18
C MET A 147 -3.43 2.11 4.06
N GLU A 148 -3.12 2.23 5.34
CA GLU A 148 -3.12 1.12 6.29
C GLU A 148 -4.52 0.50 6.45
N GLU A 149 -5.56 1.33 6.54
CA GLU A 149 -6.95 0.85 6.61
C GLU A 149 -7.33 0.07 5.34
N ILE A 150 -6.94 0.56 4.17
CA ILE A 150 -7.20 -0.11 2.88
C ILE A 150 -6.44 -1.43 2.77
N LEU A 151 -5.18 -1.48 3.21
CA LEU A 151 -4.37 -2.70 3.19
C LEU A 151 -4.94 -3.74 4.16
N SER A 152 -5.32 -3.33 5.37
CA SER A 152 -5.99 -4.19 6.34
C SER A 152 -7.32 -4.75 5.81
N CYS A 153 -8.15 -3.91 5.15
CA CYS A 153 -9.36 -4.40 4.47
C CYS A 153 -9.04 -5.53 3.47
N ARG A 154 -7.95 -5.38 2.70
CA ARG A 154 -7.56 -6.35 1.67
C ARG A 154 -7.04 -7.65 2.25
N ILE A 155 -6.25 -7.58 3.32
CA ILE A 155 -5.73 -8.77 4.02
C ILE A 155 -6.90 -9.62 4.53
N ILE A 156 -7.88 -8.98 5.17
CA ILE A 156 -9.07 -9.67 5.67
C ILE A 156 -9.88 -10.25 4.50
N ASP A 157 -10.20 -9.44 3.47
CA ASP A 157 -11.00 -9.86 2.32
C ASP A 157 -10.39 -11.06 1.58
N ARG A 158 -9.10 -10.99 1.24
CA ARG A 158 -8.37 -12.07 0.56
C ARG A 158 -8.40 -13.37 1.35
N SER A 159 -8.34 -13.28 2.68
CA SER A 159 -8.29 -14.45 3.54
C SER A 159 -9.65 -15.13 3.70
N ILE A 160 -10.74 -14.36 3.80
CA ILE A 160 -12.09 -14.93 4.04
C ILE A 160 -12.86 -15.26 2.77
N ARG A 161 -12.59 -14.57 1.64
CA ARG A 161 -13.37 -14.70 0.40
C ARG A 161 -13.42 -16.13 -0.16
N PRO A 162 -12.32 -16.90 -0.19
CA PRO A 162 -12.34 -18.28 -0.72
C PRO A 162 -13.14 -19.27 0.16
N LEU A 163 -13.54 -18.87 1.36
CA LEU A 163 -14.21 -19.75 2.33
C LEU A 163 -15.74 -19.63 2.29
N PHE A 164 -16.28 -18.82 1.40
CA PHE A 164 -17.71 -18.82 1.11
C PHE A 164 -18.01 -19.90 0.08
N PRO A 165 -19.13 -20.63 0.21
CA PRO A 165 -19.50 -21.66 -0.77
C PRO A 165 -19.55 -21.13 -2.20
N ASP A 166 -19.16 -21.95 -3.16
CA ASP A 166 -19.24 -21.60 -4.57
C ASP A 166 -20.67 -21.21 -4.98
N GLY A 167 -20.80 -20.08 -5.67
CA GLY A 167 -22.10 -19.53 -6.07
C GLY A 167 -22.81 -18.68 -5.00
N TYR A 168 -22.24 -18.58 -3.78
CA TYR A 168 -22.79 -17.71 -2.74
C TYR A 168 -22.84 -16.25 -3.21
N SER A 169 -24.02 -15.62 -3.11
CA SER A 169 -24.27 -14.31 -3.75
C SER A 169 -25.06 -13.32 -2.91
N ASP A 170 -25.41 -13.69 -1.67
CA ASP A 170 -25.95 -12.75 -0.70
C ASP A 170 -24.93 -11.67 -0.36
N GLU A 171 -25.42 -10.49 0.00
CA GLU A 171 -24.56 -9.39 0.43
C GLU A 171 -24.02 -9.67 1.82
N VAL A 172 -22.69 -9.60 1.97
CA VAL A 172 -22.01 -9.76 3.26
C VAL A 172 -21.14 -8.54 3.51
N SER A 173 -21.30 -7.95 4.70
CA SER A 173 -20.49 -6.83 5.16
C SER A 173 -19.78 -7.18 6.46
N VAL A 174 -18.45 -7.03 6.47
CA VAL A 174 -17.61 -7.21 7.65
C VAL A 174 -17.06 -5.85 8.07
N TYR A 175 -17.34 -5.43 9.30
CA TYR A 175 -16.90 -4.15 9.86
C TYR A 175 -15.95 -4.38 11.03
N SER A 176 -14.70 -3.98 10.88
CA SER A 176 -13.66 -4.01 11.91
C SER A 176 -13.38 -2.58 12.41
N ILE A 177 -13.54 -2.35 13.70
CA ILE A 177 -13.34 -1.05 14.35
C ILE A 177 -12.29 -1.21 15.44
N ILE A 178 -11.22 -0.42 15.36
CA ILE A 178 -10.17 -0.45 16.37
C ILE A 178 -10.60 0.49 17.49
N LEU A 179 -10.85 -0.08 18.68
CA LEU A 179 -11.40 0.63 19.83
C LEU A 179 -10.32 1.09 20.81
N SER A 180 -9.23 0.33 20.91
CA SER A 180 -8.06 0.64 21.74
C SER A 180 -6.81 0.19 21.01
N ALA A 181 -5.74 0.98 21.11
CA ALA A 181 -4.44 0.66 20.53
C ALA A 181 -3.33 1.03 21.52
N ASP A 182 -2.56 0.02 21.95
CA ASP A 182 -1.42 0.19 22.86
C ASP A 182 -0.16 0.72 22.18
N GLN A 183 -0.20 0.92 20.86
CA GLN A 183 0.93 1.33 20.03
C GLN A 183 2.12 0.36 20.03
N GLU A 184 1.93 -0.88 20.50
CA GLU A 184 2.94 -1.93 20.45
C GLU A 184 2.44 -3.13 19.62
N ASN A 185 1.17 -3.50 19.75
CA ASN A 185 0.58 -4.63 19.05
C ASN A 185 -0.22 -4.17 17.82
N GLU A 186 0.10 -4.74 16.66
CA GLU A 186 -0.59 -4.42 15.41
C GLU A 186 -2.03 -4.98 15.38
N PRO A 187 -3.04 -4.16 15.11
CA PRO A 187 -4.44 -4.57 15.13
C PRO A 187 -4.92 -5.36 13.89
N ASP A 188 -4.16 -5.40 12.80
CA ASP A 188 -4.60 -5.97 11.53
C ASP A 188 -4.87 -7.48 11.59
N VAL A 189 -3.95 -8.25 12.18
CA VAL A 189 -4.13 -9.70 12.39
C VAL A 189 -5.27 -10.00 13.37
N LEU A 190 -5.47 -9.14 14.38
CA LEU A 190 -6.58 -9.26 15.34
C LEU A 190 -7.93 -9.04 14.67
N ALA A 191 -8.00 -8.08 13.74
CA ALA A 191 -9.20 -7.81 12.96
C ALA A 191 -9.58 -9.00 12.07
N LEU A 192 -8.61 -9.69 11.47
CA LEU A 192 -8.86 -10.91 10.71
C LEU A 192 -9.39 -12.03 11.61
N VAL A 193 -8.76 -12.26 12.77
CA VAL A 193 -9.24 -13.23 13.77
C VAL A 193 -10.67 -12.89 14.21
N GLY A 194 -10.97 -11.61 14.44
CA GLY A 194 -12.30 -11.14 14.80
C GLY A 194 -13.33 -11.34 13.69
N ALA A 195 -12.96 -11.08 12.43
CA ALA A 195 -13.82 -11.32 11.27
C ALA A 195 -14.15 -12.80 11.10
N SER A 196 -13.14 -13.66 11.20
CA SER A 196 -13.29 -15.11 11.19
C SER A 196 -14.21 -15.57 12.32
N THR A 197 -13.98 -15.11 13.55
CA THR A 197 -14.83 -15.46 14.70
C THR A 197 -16.27 -15.02 14.47
N ALA A 198 -16.49 -13.77 14.06
CA ALA A 198 -17.81 -13.21 13.84
C ALA A 198 -18.59 -13.94 12.73
N LEU A 199 -17.91 -14.34 11.64
CA LEU A 199 -18.49 -15.19 10.59
C LEU A 199 -18.81 -16.59 11.13
N SER A 200 -17.89 -17.20 11.86
CA SER A 200 -18.04 -18.55 12.38
C SER A 200 -19.19 -18.67 13.39
N VAL A 201 -19.42 -17.69 14.27
CA VAL A 201 -20.56 -17.71 15.21
C VAL A 201 -21.89 -17.28 14.57
N SER A 202 -21.86 -16.71 13.36
CA SER A 202 -23.08 -16.29 12.64
C SER A 202 -23.79 -17.44 11.94
N GLN A 203 -25.00 -17.19 11.44
CA GLN A 203 -25.75 -18.13 10.60
C GLN A 203 -25.28 -18.16 9.13
N ILE A 204 -24.31 -17.33 8.73
CA ILE A 204 -23.87 -17.20 7.34
C ILE A 204 -23.08 -18.46 6.93
N PRO A 205 -23.35 -19.05 5.74
CA PRO A 205 -22.55 -20.13 5.19
C PRO A 205 -21.08 -19.73 5.06
N PHE A 206 -20.21 -20.42 5.80
CA PHE A 206 -18.79 -20.10 5.87
C PHE A 206 -18.00 -21.35 6.25
N MET A 207 -17.00 -21.70 5.44
CA MET A 207 -16.18 -22.91 5.56
C MET A 207 -14.92 -22.72 6.43
N GLY A 208 -14.86 -21.63 7.20
CA GLY A 208 -13.82 -21.42 8.21
C GLY A 208 -14.03 -22.29 9.47
N PRO A 209 -13.37 -21.94 10.60
CA PRO A 209 -12.65 -20.70 10.84
C PRO A 209 -11.26 -20.66 10.18
N ILE A 210 -10.77 -19.44 10.00
CA ILE A 210 -9.35 -19.15 9.81
C ILE A 210 -8.81 -18.33 10.98
N ALA A 211 -7.50 -18.31 11.13
CA ALA A 211 -6.82 -17.33 11.97
C ALA A 211 -5.62 -16.75 11.22
N ALA A 212 -5.07 -15.67 11.74
CA ALA A 212 -3.85 -15.07 11.24
C ALA A 212 -2.90 -14.74 12.38
N VAL A 213 -1.60 -14.76 12.07
CA VAL A 213 -0.52 -14.39 12.97
C VAL A 213 0.52 -13.60 12.19
N ARG A 214 1.20 -12.67 12.87
CA ARG A 214 2.39 -12.01 12.34
C ARG A 214 3.63 -12.70 12.88
N VAL A 215 4.62 -12.97 12.05
CA VAL A 215 5.88 -13.62 12.40
C VAL A 215 7.02 -12.64 12.16
N GLY A 216 7.80 -12.39 13.21
CA GLY A 216 9.06 -11.65 13.18
C GLY A 216 10.25 -12.60 13.25
N LEU A 217 11.42 -12.14 12.78
CA LEU A 217 12.71 -12.82 12.93
C LEU A 217 13.71 -11.85 13.56
N VAL A 218 13.93 -12.00 14.86
CA VAL A 218 14.81 -11.14 15.67
C VAL A 218 15.89 -12.02 16.29
N ASN A 219 17.16 -11.64 16.16
CA ASN A 219 18.30 -12.44 16.62
C ASN A 219 18.25 -13.91 16.14
N ASP A 220 17.75 -14.11 14.91
CA ASP A 220 17.55 -15.43 14.27
C ASP A 220 16.55 -16.35 15.00
N GLU A 221 15.70 -15.79 15.86
CA GLU A 221 14.56 -16.48 16.50
C GLU A 221 13.22 -15.96 15.97
N PHE A 222 12.26 -16.87 15.76
CA PHE A 222 10.91 -16.50 15.34
C PHE A 222 10.06 -16.03 16.52
N ILE A 223 9.38 -14.90 16.34
CA ILE A 223 8.47 -14.33 17.33
C ILE A 223 7.06 -14.26 16.74
N ALA A 224 6.08 -14.81 17.44
CA ALA A 224 4.67 -14.70 17.08
C ALA A 224 4.07 -13.40 17.61
N ASN A 225 3.38 -12.68 16.74
CA ASN A 225 2.83 -11.34 16.94
C ASN A 225 3.86 -10.40 17.60
N PRO A 226 5.01 -10.13 16.95
CA PRO A 226 6.03 -9.24 17.50
C PRO A 226 5.47 -7.84 17.75
N THR A 227 6.00 -7.13 18.75
CA THR A 227 5.67 -5.71 18.95
C THR A 227 6.26 -4.83 17.85
N LEU A 228 5.82 -3.58 17.75
CA LEU A 228 6.41 -2.60 16.84
C LEU A 228 7.92 -2.43 17.09
N SER A 229 8.34 -2.41 18.35
CA SER A 229 9.75 -2.33 18.74
C SER A 229 10.54 -3.56 18.27
N GLU A 230 10.00 -4.76 18.43
CA GLU A 230 10.62 -6.00 17.93
C GLU A 230 10.66 -6.04 16.39
N LEU A 231 9.65 -5.52 15.71
CA LEU A 231 9.59 -5.45 14.25
C LEU A 231 10.64 -4.52 13.64
N GLN A 232 11.05 -3.45 14.33
CA GLN A 232 12.10 -2.55 13.86
C GLN A 232 13.44 -3.28 13.71
N GLU A 233 13.77 -4.13 14.69
CA GLU A 233 14.97 -4.97 14.70
C GLU A 233 14.82 -6.24 13.84
N SER A 234 13.60 -6.58 13.46
CA SER A 234 13.32 -7.79 12.71
C SER A 234 13.88 -7.76 11.27
N LYS A 235 14.35 -8.92 10.81
CA LYS A 235 14.68 -9.17 9.39
C LYS A 235 13.47 -9.58 8.56
N LEU A 236 12.38 -10.02 9.21
CA LEU A 236 11.17 -10.53 8.57
C LEU A 236 9.93 -9.92 9.21
N ASN A 237 8.98 -9.49 8.39
CA ASN A 237 7.65 -9.13 8.82
C ASN A 237 6.65 -9.87 7.95
N LEU A 238 6.21 -11.04 8.41
CA LEU A 238 5.36 -11.94 7.66
C LEU A 238 4.00 -12.08 8.34
N VAL A 239 2.92 -11.77 7.63
CA VAL A 239 1.56 -12.10 8.03
C VAL A 239 1.16 -13.37 7.29
N VAL A 240 0.74 -14.38 8.05
CA VAL A 240 0.19 -15.62 7.50
C VAL A 240 -1.20 -15.83 8.06
N ALA A 241 -2.13 -16.23 7.18
CA ALA A 241 -3.46 -16.68 7.54
C ALA A 241 -3.70 -18.10 7.01
N GLY A 242 -4.50 -18.86 7.73
CA GLY A 242 -4.77 -20.25 7.39
C GLY A 242 -5.92 -20.84 8.18
N THR A 243 -6.40 -21.98 7.69
CA THR A 243 -7.28 -22.90 8.41
C THR A 243 -6.44 -23.79 9.32
N ARG A 244 -7.10 -24.72 10.03
CA ARG A 244 -6.44 -25.71 10.89
C ARG A 244 -5.39 -26.52 10.12
N ASP A 245 -5.66 -26.79 8.85
CA ASP A 245 -4.90 -27.74 8.06
C ASP A 245 -4.04 -27.06 6.99
N ASN A 246 -4.39 -25.86 6.54
CA ASN A 246 -3.77 -25.24 5.37
C ASN A 246 -3.52 -23.74 5.54
N ILE A 247 -2.44 -23.24 4.93
CA ILE A 247 -2.22 -21.82 4.73
C ILE A 247 -3.11 -21.34 3.58
N THR A 248 -3.73 -20.17 3.74
CA THR A 248 -4.61 -19.58 2.72
C THR A 248 -4.05 -18.29 2.14
N MET A 249 -3.34 -17.50 2.95
CA MET A 249 -2.82 -16.20 2.53
C MET A 249 -1.50 -15.89 3.23
N VAL A 250 -0.54 -15.36 2.48
CA VAL A 250 0.72 -14.84 3.01
C VAL A 250 0.96 -13.43 2.47
N GLU A 251 1.45 -12.54 3.33
CA GLU A 251 2.01 -11.27 2.93
C GLU A 251 3.23 -10.95 3.79
N SER A 252 4.39 -10.75 3.16
CA SER A 252 5.62 -10.48 3.88
C SER A 252 6.45 -9.35 3.27
N ALA A 253 7.18 -8.67 4.15
CA ALA A 253 8.31 -7.81 3.84
C ALA A 253 9.55 -8.36 4.58
N ALA A 254 10.70 -8.35 3.94
CA ALA A 254 11.90 -8.97 4.47
C ALA A 254 13.19 -8.27 4.04
N LYS A 255 14.25 -8.40 4.84
CA LYS A 255 15.58 -7.84 4.56
C LYS A 255 16.50 -8.91 3.96
N GLU A 256 16.21 -9.31 2.72
CA GLU A 256 16.97 -10.33 1.95
C GLU A 256 17.06 -11.70 2.68
N VAL A 257 15.93 -12.23 3.15
CA VAL A 257 15.88 -13.55 3.81
C VAL A 257 15.83 -14.70 2.80
N SER A 258 16.27 -15.89 3.20
CA SER A 258 16.26 -17.07 2.32
C SER A 258 14.86 -17.66 2.12
N GLU A 259 14.65 -18.39 1.03
CA GLU A 259 13.44 -19.17 0.77
C GLU A 259 13.15 -20.19 1.91
N GLU A 260 14.19 -20.81 2.47
CA GLU A 260 14.08 -21.76 3.60
C GLU A 260 13.58 -21.06 4.88
N THR A 261 14.14 -19.90 5.21
CA THR A 261 13.70 -19.10 6.36
C THR A 261 12.23 -18.69 6.25
N ILE A 262 11.73 -18.43 5.04
CA ILE A 262 10.32 -18.15 4.81
C ILE A 262 9.46 -19.37 5.10
N LEU A 263 9.86 -20.57 4.64
CA LEU A 263 9.13 -21.80 4.92
C LEU A 263 9.06 -22.08 6.42
N ASP A 264 10.19 -21.97 7.13
CA ASP A 264 10.23 -22.16 8.58
C ASP A 264 9.31 -21.16 9.31
N ALA A 265 9.26 -19.91 8.83
CA ALA A 265 8.37 -18.89 9.38
C ALA A 265 6.88 -19.21 9.13
N LEU A 266 6.55 -19.80 7.99
CA LEU A 266 5.19 -20.23 7.67
C LEU A 266 4.74 -21.38 8.57
N GLU A 267 5.60 -22.38 8.80
CA GLU A 267 5.33 -23.49 9.71
C GLU A 267 5.15 -23.01 11.14
N PHE A 268 6.07 -22.16 11.63
CA PHE A 268 5.97 -21.55 12.96
C PHE A 268 4.67 -20.75 13.12
N GLY A 269 4.29 -19.97 12.11
CA GLY A 269 3.03 -19.22 12.12
C GLY A 269 1.80 -20.13 12.07
N HIS A 270 1.85 -21.23 11.32
CA HIS A 270 0.73 -22.17 11.21
C HIS A 270 0.42 -22.88 12.54
N GLU A 271 1.44 -23.19 13.34
CA GLU A 271 1.24 -23.74 14.68
C GLU A 271 0.50 -22.75 15.62
N ALA A 272 0.84 -21.46 15.56
CA ALA A 272 0.11 -20.43 16.29
C ALA A 272 -1.34 -20.28 15.79
N ILE A 273 -1.57 -20.38 14.47
CA ILE A 273 -2.91 -20.35 13.87
C ILE A 273 -3.79 -21.48 14.41
N LYS A 274 -3.26 -22.71 14.52
CA LYS A 274 -4.01 -23.87 15.07
C LYS A 274 -4.48 -23.61 16.51
N GLN A 275 -3.67 -22.95 17.32
CA GLN A 275 -4.03 -22.59 18.70
C GLN A 275 -5.16 -21.56 18.74
N ILE A 276 -5.11 -20.53 17.87
CA ILE A 276 -6.15 -19.50 17.77
C ILE A 276 -7.46 -20.12 17.26
N ILE A 277 -7.40 -21.00 16.27
CA ILE A 277 -8.57 -21.71 15.74
C ILE A 277 -9.25 -22.53 16.84
N GLY A 278 -8.48 -23.22 17.69
CA GLY A 278 -9.06 -23.92 18.85
C GLY A 278 -9.84 -22.98 19.79
N ALA A 279 -9.40 -21.73 19.95
CA ALA A 279 -10.13 -20.71 20.71
C ALA A 279 -11.46 -20.34 20.05
N ILE A 280 -11.46 -20.21 18.72
CA ILE A 280 -12.65 -19.87 17.94
C ILE A 280 -13.65 -21.04 17.98
N ASP A 281 -13.19 -22.28 17.85
CA ASP A 281 -14.04 -23.47 17.89
C ASP A 281 -14.80 -23.56 19.24
N GLU A 282 -14.13 -23.28 20.36
CA GLU A 282 -14.77 -23.22 21.68
C GLU A 282 -15.82 -22.11 21.82
N LEU A 283 -15.67 -21.02 21.09
CA LEU A 283 -16.68 -19.95 21.03
C LEU A 283 -17.85 -20.36 20.15
N VAL A 284 -17.59 -21.02 19.01
CA VAL A 284 -18.63 -21.55 18.13
C VAL A 284 -19.48 -22.60 18.86
N GLU A 285 -18.87 -23.49 19.63
CA GLU A 285 -19.60 -24.48 20.42
C GLU A 285 -20.56 -23.84 21.44
N LYS A 286 -20.18 -22.70 22.04
CA LYS A 286 -20.93 -22.05 23.13
C LYS A 286 -21.90 -20.96 22.67
N GLN A 287 -21.60 -20.28 21.57
CA GLN A 287 -22.30 -19.08 21.10
C GLN A 287 -22.66 -19.14 19.61
N GLY A 288 -22.25 -20.19 18.89
CA GLY A 288 -22.50 -20.33 17.46
C GLY A 288 -23.98 -20.53 17.15
N LYS A 289 -24.44 -19.84 16.11
CA LYS A 289 -25.76 -20.06 15.52
C LYS A 289 -25.69 -21.17 14.48
N GLU A 290 -26.81 -21.86 14.28
CA GLU A 290 -26.96 -22.83 13.20
C GLU A 290 -26.73 -22.15 11.85
N LYS A 291 -25.93 -22.80 10.99
CA LYS A 291 -25.63 -22.29 9.65
C LYS A 291 -26.88 -22.40 8.78
N THR A 292 -27.15 -21.36 8.00
CA THR A 292 -28.18 -21.41 6.97
C THR A 292 -27.72 -22.40 5.91
N GLU A 293 -28.58 -23.34 5.53
CA GLU A 293 -28.28 -24.23 4.41
C GLU A 293 -28.21 -23.39 3.12
N PHE A 294 -27.15 -23.59 2.35
CA PHE A 294 -26.97 -22.98 1.04
C PHE A 294 -26.98 -24.09 0.00
N GLU A 295 -28.02 -24.11 -0.82
CA GLU A 295 -28.08 -24.99 -1.98
C GLU A 295 -27.25 -24.37 -3.12
N ILE A 296 -26.23 -25.10 -3.54
CA ILE A 296 -25.42 -24.71 -4.70
C ILE A 296 -26.36 -24.70 -5.92
N PRO A 297 -26.35 -23.61 -6.73
CA PRO A 297 -27.17 -23.56 -7.94
C PRO A 297 -26.94 -24.79 -8.82
N VAL A 298 -28.02 -25.48 -9.17
CA VAL A 298 -27.98 -26.65 -10.05
C VAL A 298 -27.56 -26.19 -11.44
N LEU A 299 -26.48 -26.76 -11.95
CA LEU A 299 -26.05 -26.55 -13.33
C LEU A 299 -26.87 -27.46 -14.25
N ASP A 300 -27.25 -26.95 -15.42
CA ASP A 300 -27.78 -27.79 -16.49
C ASP A 300 -26.67 -28.70 -17.05
N GLU A 301 -26.58 -29.91 -16.49
CA GLU A 301 -25.60 -30.93 -16.88
C GLU A 301 -25.80 -31.45 -18.31
N GLU A 302 -27.03 -31.41 -18.84
CA GLU A 302 -27.30 -31.81 -20.24
C GLU A 302 -26.74 -30.77 -21.20
N LEU A 303 -27.00 -29.49 -20.93
CA LEU A 303 -26.42 -28.38 -21.68
C LEU A 303 -24.90 -28.33 -21.56
N LEU A 304 -24.35 -28.56 -20.36
CA LEU A 304 -22.90 -28.62 -20.16
C LEU A 304 -22.27 -29.76 -20.97
N GLY A 305 -22.89 -30.94 -20.99
CA GLY A 305 -22.46 -32.09 -21.79
C GLY A 305 -22.44 -31.77 -23.28
N GLU A 306 -23.54 -31.20 -23.80
CA GLU A 306 -23.62 -30.78 -25.21
C GLU A 306 -22.55 -29.74 -25.57
N MET A 307 -22.39 -28.71 -24.73
CA MET A 307 -21.39 -27.67 -24.94
C MET A 307 -19.98 -28.23 -24.89
N ARG A 308 -19.70 -29.17 -23.98
CA ARG A 308 -18.39 -29.84 -23.90
C ARG A 308 -18.08 -30.55 -25.21
N ASP A 309 -19.00 -31.36 -25.72
CA ASP A 309 -18.80 -32.15 -26.95
C ASP A 309 -18.58 -31.27 -28.18
N LYS A 310 -19.32 -30.16 -28.30
CA LYS A 310 -19.25 -29.27 -29.47
C LYS A 310 -18.13 -28.25 -29.41
N LEU A 311 -17.83 -27.71 -28.23
CA LEU A 311 -17.01 -26.50 -28.09
C LEU A 311 -15.61 -26.78 -27.53
N LEU A 312 -15.43 -27.79 -26.68
CA LEU A 312 -14.15 -27.99 -25.96
C LEU A 312 -12.96 -28.12 -26.91
N GLY A 313 -13.09 -28.89 -27.98
CA GLY A 313 -12.03 -29.04 -28.98
C GLY A 313 -11.68 -27.72 -29.69
N GLN A 314 -12.70 -26.93 -30.05
CA GLN A 314 -12.51 -25.63 -30.68
C GLN A 314 -11.87 -24.62 -29.71
N ILE A 315 -12.31 -24.61 -28.45
CA ILE A 315 -11.71 -23.77 -27.40
C ILE A 315 -10.23 -24.11 -27.25
N LYS A 316 -9.87 -25.40 -27.13
CA LYS A 316 -8.48 -25.84 -27.03
C LYS A 316 -7.63 -25.38 -28.21
N GLU A 317 -8.13 -25.49 -29.43
CA GLU A 317 -7.44 -24.96 -30.61
C GLU A 317 -7.24 -23.43 -30.52
N LYS A 318 -8.30 -22.68 -30.19
CA LYS A 318 -8.24 -21.20 -30.13
C LYS A 318 -7.42 -20.68 -28.96
N LEU A 319 -7.22 -21.45 -27.89
CA LEU A 319 -6.37 -21.07 -26.75
C LEU A 319 -4.92 -20.80 -27.16
N HIS A 320 -4.42 -21.39 -28.25
CA HIS A 320 -3.06 -21.16 -28.74
C HIS A 320 -2.94 -19.98 -29.71
N THR A 321 -4.01 -19.20 -29.89
CA THR A 321 -3.96 -17.98 -30.71
C THR A 321 -2.99 -16.96 -30.09
N PRO A 322 -1.97 -16.48 -30.83
CA PRO A 322 -1.03 -15.51 -30.30
C PRO A 322 -1.68 -14.15 -29.98
N GLY A 323 -1.31 -13.59 -28.83
CA GLY A 323 -1.78 -12.28 -28.36
C GLY A 323 -3.09 -12.35 -27.58
N LYS A 324 -3.15 -11.62 -26.45
CA LYS A 324 -4.26 -11.65 -25.49
C LYS A 324 -5.62 -11.34 -26.13
N PHE A 325 -5.71 -10.25 -26.89
CA PHE A 325 -6.98 -9.80 -27.47
C PHE A 325 -7.42 -10.70 -28.62
N ALA A 326 -6.50 -11.08 -29.51
CA ALA A 326 -6.80 -12.00 -30.60
C ALA A 326 -7.29 -13.36 -30.06
N ARG A 327 -6.66 -13.89 -29.00
CA ARG A 327 -7.13 -15.09 -28.30
C ARG A 327 -8.52 -14.91 -27.71
N LYS A 328 -8.76 -13.81 -26.99
CA LYS A 328 -10.08 -13.51 -26.41
C LYS A 328 -11.17 -13.45 -27.47
N ASP A 329 -10.91 -12.78 -28.59
CA ASP A 329 -11.87 -12.64 -29.68
C ASP A 329 -12.11 -13.96 -30.41
N ALA A 330 -11.07 -14.78 -30.62
CA ALA A 330 -11.20 -16.10 -31.23
C ALA A 330 -12.06 -17.06 -30.38
N ILE A 331 -11.85 -17.07 -29.06
CA ILE A 331 -12.65 -17.88 -28.13
C ILE A 331 -14.09 -17.36 -28.05
N ARG A 332 -14.27 -16.04 -28.03
CA ARG A 332 -15.60 -15.42 -28.03
C ARG A 332 -16.39 -15.76 -29.29
N ALA A 333 -15.75 -15.78 -30.47
CA ALA A 333 -16.40 -16.13 -31.72
C ALA A 333 -17.00 -17.55 -31.69
N VAL A 334 -16.31 -18.51 -31.05
CA VAL A 334 -16.83 -19.88 -30.86
C VAL A 334 -18.11 -19.88 -30.02
N PHE A 335 -18.15 -19.07 -28.96
CA PHE A 335 -19.34 -18.93 -28.12
C PHE A 335 -20.49 -18.23 -28.84
N ASP A 336 -20.21 -17.11 -29.51
CA ASP A 336 -21.21 -16.32 -30.22
C ASP A 336 -21.85 -17.15 -31.36
N GLU A 337 -21.08 -17.99 -32.06
CA GLU A 337 -21.61 -18.94 -33.05
C GLU A 337 -22.54 -19.98 -32.41
N TYR A 338 -22.13 -20.57 -31.28
CA TYR A 338 -22.97 -21.53 -30.55
C TYR A 338 -24.29 -20.91 -30.09
N ILE A 339 -24.23 -19.71 -29.49
CA ILE A 339 -25.41 -18.98 -29.04
C ILE A 339 -26.34 -18.65 -30.21
N GLY A 340 -25.80 -18.22 -31.36
CA GLY A 340 -26.60 -17.93 -32.55
C GLY A 340 -27.32 -19.16 -33.11
N GLN A 341 -26.74 -20.35 -32.98
CA GLN A 341 -27.35 -21.61 -33.43
C GLN A 341 -28.37 -22.16 -32.42
N LYS A 342 -28.08 -22.08 -31.12
CA LYS A 342 -28.88 -22.70 -30.05
C LYS A 342 -30.03 -21.82 -29.56
N PHE A 343 -29.82 -20.50 -29.49
CA PHE A 343 -30.76 -19.52 -28.94
C PHE A 343 -31.04 -18.40 -29.96
N PRO A 344 -31.84 -18.69 -30.99
CA PRO A 344 -32.11 -17.75 -32.08
C PRO A 344 -32.87 -16.50 -31.59
N GLU A 345 -32.79 -15.41 -32.36
CA GLU A 345 -33.31 -14.09 -31.96
C GLU A 345 -34.85 -13.99 -31.89
N ASP A 346 -35.56 -14.97 -32.46
CA ASP A 346 -37.01 -15.09 -32.45
C ASP A 346 -37.57 -15.77 -31.20
N MET A 347 -36.70 -16.27 -30.31
CA MET A 347 -37.05 -16.74 -28.97
C MET A 347 -37.55 -15.58 -28.10
N ASP A 348 -38.37 -15.87 -27.09
CA ASP A 348 -38.82 -14.87 -26.14
C ASP A 348 -37.61 -14.14 -25.51
N PRO A 349 -37.60 -12.78 -25.46
CA PRO A 349 -36.43 -12.03 -25.02
C PRO A 349 -35.97 -12.34 -23.58
N ASP A 350 -36.90 -12.59 -22.66
CA ASP A 350 -36.59 -12.83 -21.25
C ASP A 350 -36.08 -14.26 -21.04
N GLU A 351 -36.70 -15.23 -21.73
CA GLU A 351 -36.24 -16.63 -21.76
C GLU A 351 -34.85 -16.74 -22.39
N ARG A 352 -34.65 -16.09 -23.53
CA ARG A 352 -33.36 -16.04 -24.23
C ARG A 352 -32.28 -15.41 -23.37
N ALA A 353 -32.55 -14.28 -22.73
CA ALA A 353 -31.58 -13.62 -21.86
C ALA A 353 -31.14 -14.51 -20.69
N THR A 354 -32.07 -15.27 -20.11
CA THR A 354 -31.79 -16.22 -19.03
C THR A 354 -30.94 -17.39 -19.51
N ALA A 355 -31.34 -18.03 -20.62
CA ALA A 355 -30.62 -19.17 -21.17
C ALA A 355 -29.22 -18.81 -21.68
N VAL A 356 -29.05 -17.63 -22.29
CA VAL A 356 -27.74 -17.12 -22.71
C VAL A 356 -26.82 -16.84 -21.52
N ARG A 357 -27.37 -16.32 -20.41
CA ARG A 357 -26.60 -16.12 -19.18
C ARG A 357 -26.10 -17.44 -18.60
N GLU A 358 -26.98 -18.43 -18.50
CA GLU A 358 -26.60 -19.77 -18.04
C GLU A 358 -25.56 -20.42 -18.95
N ALA A 359 -25.77 -20.36 -20.28
CA ALA A 359 -24.78 -20.85 -21.25
C ALA A 359 -23.43 -20.13 -21.12
N LYS A 360 -23.42 -18.83 -20.79
CA LYS A 360 -22.19 -18.07 -20.56
C LYS A 360 -21.44 -18.56 -19.32
N ASP A 361 -22.14 -18.83 -18.22
CA ASP A 361 -21.52 -19.36 -17.00
C ASP A 361 -20.94 -20.77 -17.24
N LEU A 362 -21.66 -21.62 -17.98
CA LEU A 362 -21.17 -22.94 -18.40
C LEU A 362 -19.96 -22.83 -19.36
N PHE A 363 -19.98 -21.87 -20.28
CA PHE A 363 -18.86 -21.62 -21.18
C PHE A 363 -17.59 -21.19 -20.43
N GLU A 364 -17.72 -20.35 -19.40
CA GLU A 364 -16.60 -19.96 -18.55
C GLU A 364 -16.01 -21.17 -17.79
N LYS A 365 -16.87 -22.08 -17.31
CA LYS A 365 -16.44 -23.36 -16.71
C LYS A 365 -15.66 -24.23 -17.72
N LEU A 366 -16.15 -24.36 -18.95
CA LEU A 366 -15.47 -25.11 -20.02
C LEU A 366 -14.13 -24.47 -20.43
N LYS A 367 -14.05 -23.14 -20.45
CA LYS A 367 -12.80 -22.43 -20.70
C LYS A 367 -11.78 -22.71 -19.60
N LYS A 368 -12.20 -22.69 -18.33
CA LYS A 368 -11.35 -23.08 -17.19
C LYS A 368 -10.84 -24.51 -17.35
N GLU A 369 -11.72 -25.46 -17.67
CA GLU A 369 -11.36 -26.86 -17.95
C GLU A 369 -10.33 -26.99 -19.08
N ALA A 370 -10.54 -26.29 -20.20
CA ALA A 370 -9.62 -26.32 -21.34
C ALA A 370 -8.22 -25.79 -21.00
N ILE A 371 -8.15 -24.67 -20.28
CA ILE A 371 -6.87 -24.05 -19.85
C ILE A 371 -6.12 -24.98 -18.90
N ARG A 372 -6.80 -25.54 -17.91
CA ARG A 372 -6.20 -26.44 -16.92
C ARG A 372 -5.69 -27.73 -17.57
N ALA A 373 -6.48 -28.34 -18.45
CA ALA A 373 -6.07 -29.51 -19.21
C ALA A 373 -4.80 -29.24 -20.03
N GLY A 374 -4.69 -28.06 -20.67
CA GLY A 374 -3.47 -27.64 -21.37
C GLY A 374 -2.27 -27.52 -20.43
N ILE A 375 -2.42 -26.86 -19.28
CA ILE A 375 -1.36 -26.72 -18.26
C ILE A 375 -0.87 -28.08 -17.77
N LEU A 376 -1.78 -29.02 -17.46
CA LEU A 376 -1.45 -30.37 -17.03
C LEU A 376 -0.66 -31.14 -18.09
N ALA A 377 -1.04 -30.95 -19.37
CA ALA A 377 -0.34 -31.46 -20.55
C ALA A 377 0.95 -30.71 -20.90
N ARG A 378 1.32 -29.67 -20.13
CA ARG A 378 2.49 -28.78 -20.36
C ARG A 378 2.40 -27.93 -21.64
N GLU A 379 1.18 -27.64 -22.08
CA GLU A 379 0.88 -26.82 -23.25
C GLU A 379 0.21 -25.51 -22.78
N ARG A 380 1.02 -24.51 -22.46
CA ARG A 380 0.51 -23.18 -22.05
C ARG A 380 -0.10 -22.44 -23.24
N GLU A 381 -1.02 -21.52 -22.96
CA GLU A 381 -1.76 -20.73 -23.97
C GLU A 381 -0.85 -19.95 -24.94
N ASP A 382 0.36 -19.58 -24.50
CA ASP A 382 1.34 -18.85 -25.31
C ASP A 382 2.51 -19.72 -25.81
N GLY A 383 2.41 -21.05 -25.63
CA GLY A 383 3.40 -22.02 -26.12
C GLY A 383 4.67 -22.16 -25.27
N ARG A 384 4.75 -21.47 -24.12
CA ARG A 384 5.87 -21.58 -23.18
C ARG A 384 5.87 -22.91 -22.42
N GLY A 385 7.04 -23.33 -21.97
CA GLY A 385 7.19 -24.30 -20.90
C GLY A 385 6.76 -23.74 -19.54
N LEU A 386 6.70 -24.62 -18.54
CA LEU A 386 6.26 -24.27 -17.18
C LEU A 386 7.21 -23.29 -16.48
N GLU A 387 8.51 -23.38 -16.77
CA GLU A 387 9.57 -22.56 -16.14
C GLU A 387 9.94 -21.32 -16.97
N ASP A 388 9.45 -21.23 -18.20
CA ASP A 388 9.86 -20.19 -19.15
C ASP A 388 9.34 -18.80 -18.77
N ILE A 389 10.27 -17.85 -18.72
CA ILE A 389 9.98 -16.42 -18.55
C ILE A 389 9.76 -15.77 -19.92
N ARG A 390 8.72 -14.92 -20.03
CA ARG A 390 8.46 -14.15 -21.26
C ARG A 390 9.64 -13.26 -21.63
N GLU A 391 9.64 -12.80 -22.87
CA GLU A 391 10.62 -11.83 -23.35
C GLU A 391 10.60 -10.56 -22.49
N ILE A 392 11.78 -10.05 -22.15
CA ILE A 392 11.96 -8.85 -21.33
C ILE A 392 12.71 -7.80 -22.15
N ASN A 393 12.10 -6.62 -22.24
CA ASN A 393 12.70 -5.44 -22.84
C ASN A 393 12.64 -4.29 -21.83
N ALA A 394 13.76 -3.60 -21.65
CA ALA A 394 13.92 -2.54 -20.66
C ALA A 394 14.65 -1.34 -21.24
N ASP A 395 13.96 -0.21 -21.36
CA ASP A 395 14.52 1.06 -21.80
C ASP A 395 14.69 2.00 -20.61
N LEU A 396 15.75 2.81 -20.61
CA LEU A 396 16.03 3.82 -19.57
C LEU A 396 15.97 5.23 -20.14
N ALA A 397 15.85 6.24 -19.26
CA ALA A 397 15.88 7.65 -19.63
C ALA A 397 14.87 8.01 -20.75
N ILE A 398 13.73 7.30 -20.79
CA ILE A 398 12.69 7.47 -21.80
C ILE A 398 11.97 8.82 -21.69
N LEU A 399 12.03 9.47 -20.52
CA LEU A 399 11.42 10.78 -20.26
C LEU A 399 12.52 11.86 -20.05
N PRO A 400 12.52 12.95 -20.85
CA PRO A 400 13.62 13.94 -20.82
C PRO A 400 13.76 14.77 -19.54
N ARG A 401 12.73 14.82 -18.68
CA ARG A 401 12.65 15.75 -17.53
C ARG A 401 12.59 15.07 -16.17
N THR A 402 12.37 13.77 -16.13
CA THR A 402 12.36 13.01 -14.87
C THR A 402 13.77 12.86 -14.32
N HIS A 403 13.91 12.63 -13.01
CA HIS A 403 15.23 12.38 -12.43
C HIS A 403 15.73 10.99 -12.85
N GLY A 404 14.86 9.99 -12.89
CA GLY A 404 15.08 8.73 -13.58
C GLY A 404 13.80 8.19 -14.18
N SER A 405 13.91 7.40 -15.25
CA SER A 405 12.77 6.75 -15.88
C SER A 405 13.15 5.42 -16.51
N ALA A 406 12.22 4.48 -16.48
CA ALA A 406 12.36 3.18 -17.13
C ALA A 406 11.04 2.74 -17.78
N CYS A 407 11.11 2.11 -18.95
CA CYS A 407 10.01 1.32 -19.51
C CYS A 407 10.41 -0.15 -19.36
N PHE A 408 9.75 -0.87 -18.46
CA PHE A 408 9.95 -2.30 -18.29
C PHE A 408 8.79 -3.06 -18.93
N THR A 409 9.10 -3.90 -19.91
CA THR A 409 8.13 -4.75 -20.62
C THR A 409 8.51 -6.21 -20.42
N ARG A 410 7.55 -7.03 -19.97
CA ARG A 410 7.68 -8.49 -19.89
C ARG A 410 6.47 -9.13 -20.58
N GLY A 411 6.67 -9.66 -21.78
CA GLY A 411 5.57 -10.04 -22.68
C GLY A 411 4.58 -8.89 -22.87
N GLU A 412 3.28 -9.14 -22.67
CA GLU A 412 2.20 -8.13 -22.76
C GLU A 412 1.90 -7.45 -21.41
N THR A 413 2.92 -7.31 -20.55
CA THR A 413 2.84 -6.51 -19.31
C THR A 413 3.92 -5.44 -19.35
N GLN A 414 3.50 -4.17 -19.34
CA GLN A 414 4.39 -3.02 -19.47
C GLN A 414 4.14 -1.99 -18.37
N ALA A 415 5.22 -1.55 -17.74
CA ALA A 415 5.21 -0.49 -16.74
C ALA A 415 6.19 0.62 -17.15
N VAL A 416 5.67 1.84 -17.27
CA VAL A 416 6.49 3.06 -17.29
C VAL A 416 6.65 3.53 -15.86
N VAL A 417 7.90 3.57 -15.40
CA VAL A 417 8.23 3.91 -14.02
C VAL A 417 9.11 5.15 -13.99
N THR A 418 8.77 6.08 -13.11
CA THR A 418 9.51 7.33 -12.92
C THR A 418 9.99 7.46 -11.49
N THR A 419 11.21 7.95 -11.32
CA THR A 419 11.79 8.27 -10.02
C THR A 419 11.97 9.79 -9.92
N THR A 420 11.46 10.34 -8.83
CA THR A 420 11.64 11.74 -8.44
C THR A 420 12.37 11.80 -7.11
N LEU A 421 13.33 12.70 -7.02
CA LEU A 421 14.15 12.94 -5.83
C LEU A 421 13.76 14.30 -5.26
N GLY A 422 13.49 14.33 -3.96
CA GLY A 422 13.04 15.50 -3.22
C GLY A 422 13.89 15.77 -1.99
N THR A 423 13.53 16.85 -1.28
CA THR A 423 14.17 17.27 -0.03
C THR A 423 13.42 16.69 1.18
N PRO A 424 13.89 16.90 2.42
CA PRO A 424 13.14 16.52 3.63
C PRO A 424 11.73 17.16 3.73
N ALA A 425 11.51 18.29 3.04
CA ALA A 425 10.19 18.93 2.97
C ALA A 425 9.17 18.12 2.15
N ASP A 426 9.63 17.24 1.26
CA ASP A 426 8.79 16.38 0.42
C ASP A 426 8.40 15.07 1.13
N GLU A 427 8.90 14.81 2.34
CA GLU A 427 8.58 13.61 3.11
C GLU A 427 7.08 13.54 3.44
N GLN A 428 6.49 12.37 3.25
CA GLN A 428 5.09 12.17 3.58
C GLN A 428 4.93 11.96 5.08
N ARG A 429 4.20 12.87 5.75
CA ARG A 429 3.76 12.66 7.14
C ARG A 429 2.65 11.62 7.18
N VAL A 430 2.86 10.56 7.95
CA VAL A 430 1.88 9.51 8.18
C VAL A 430 1.30 9.68 9.58
N ASP A 431 0.02 10.07 9.62
CA ASP A 431 -0.77 10.24 10.85
C ASP A 431 -1.81 9.12 10.92
N GLY A 432 -1.75 8.31 11.99
CA GLY A 432 -2.59 7.14 12.23
C GLY A 432 -2.60 6.76 13.71
N LEU A 433 -2.86 5.49 14.03
CA LEU A 433 -2.79 5.03 15.43
C LEU A 433 -1.38 5.06 16.00
N LYS A 434 -0.40 4.67 15.17
CA LYS A 434 1.03 4.68 15.49
C LYS A 434 1.54 6.09 15.80
N PRO A 435 2.70 6.23 16.47
CA PRO A 435 3.41 7.50 16.52
C PRO A 435 3.56 8.09 15.12
N GLU A 436 3.35 9.40 14.99
CA GLU A 436 3.51 10.09 13.71
C GLU A 436 4.95 9.90 13.22
N TYR A 437 5.11 9.48 11.97
CA TYR A 437 6.41 9.34 11.35
C TYR A 437 6.42 9.94 9.94
N LYS A 438 7.61 10.20 9.43
CA LYS A 438 7.83 10.72 8.09
C LYS A 438 8.37 9.62 7.19
N LYS A 439 7.72 9.44 6.05
CA LYS A 439 8.08 8.44 5.05
C LYS A 439 8.93 9.08 3.96
N LYS A 440 10.15 8.57 3.81
CA LYS A 440 11.14 9.07 2.83
C LYS A 440 11.07 8.35 1.49
N PHE A 441 10.56 7.13 1.47
CA PHE A 441 10.41 6.32 0.26
C PHE A 441 8.94 6.03 0.01
N MET A 442 8.46 6.36 -1.19
CA MET A 442 7.05 6.22 -1.54
C MET A 442 6.91 5.63 -2.93
N LEU A 443 6.02 4.65 -3.10
CA LEU A 443 5.66 4.13 -4.42
C LEU A 443 4.17 4.29 -4.68
N HIS A 444 3.85 5.01 -5.75
CA HIS A 444 2.50 5.14 -6.26
C HIS A 444 2.33 4.28 -7.51
N TYR A 445 1.25 3.51 -7.53
CA TYR A 445 0.94 2.58 -8.60
C TYR A 445 -0.40 2.96 -9.23
N ASN A 446 -0.43 3.07 -10.56
CA ASN A 446 -1.62 3.45 -11.31
C ASN A 446 -1.98 2.36 -12.33
N PHE A 447 -3.26 1.99 -12.40
CA PHE A 447 -3.78 0.98 -13.32
C PHE A 447 -4.92 1.54 -14.19
N PRO A 448 -4.59 2.28 -15.25
CA PRO A 448 -5.60 2.88 -16.11
C PRO A 448 -6.35 1.83 -16.92
N ALA A 449 -7.60 2.13 -17.28
CA ALA A 449 -8.50 1.19 -17.97
C ALA A 449 -7.96 0.66 -19.31
N PHE A 450 -7.26 1.52 -20.05
CA PHE A 450 -6.69 1.15 -21.33
C PHE A 450 -5.62 0.04 -21.21
N SER A 451 -5.00 -0.14 -20.04
CA SER A 451 -3.95 -1.16 -19.84
C SER A 451 -4.46 -2.59 -20.01
N VAL A 452 -5.78 -2.79 -19.92
CA VAL A 452 -6.46 -4.05 -20.17
C VAL A 452 -7.43 -3.97 -21.36
N GLY A 453 -7.42 -2.86 -22.11
CA GLY A 453 -8.32 -2.63 -23.25
C GLY A 453 -9.77 -2.33 -22.85
N GLU A 454 -10.00 -1.79 -21.66
CA GLU A 454 -11.34 -1.48 -21.14
C GLU A 454 -11.54 0.03 -20.92
N SER A 455 -12.76 0.42 -20.51
CA SER A 455 -13.13 1.82 -20.26
C SER A 455 -13.95 1.95 -18.99
N TRP A 456 -13.47 2.75 -18.03
CA TRP A 456 -14.23 3.19 -16.86
C TRP A 456 -13.80 4.59 -16.42
N PRO A 457 -14.68 5.38 -15.77
CA PRO A 457 -14.31 6.69 -15.24
C PRO A 457 -13.18 6.60 -14.20
N ASN A 458 -12.19 7.48 -14.30
CA ASN A 458 -11.16 7.61 -13.26
C ASN A 458 -11.74 8.32 -12.03
N ARG A 459 -11.79 7.63 -10.89
CA ARG A 459 -12.29 8.16 -9.60
C ARG A 459 -11.20 8.23 -8.53
N GLY A 460 -9.93 8.17 -8.93
CA GLY A 460 -8.78 8.03 -8.05
C GLY A 460 -8.40 6.56 -7.81
N PRO A 461 -7.32 6.33 -7.04
CA PRO A 461 -6.73 5.00 -6.89
C PRO A 461 -7.68 3.99 -6.25
N LYS A 462 -7.81 2.81 -6.86
CA LYS A 462 -8.61 1.71 -6.33
C LYS A 462 -7.87 0.98 -5.20
N ARG A 463 -8.60 0.23 -4.35
CA ARG A 463 -7.98 -0.64 -3.33
C ARG A 463 -6.91 -1.58 -3.93
N ARG A 464 -7.14 -2.12 -5.14
CA ARG A 464 -6.17 -2.98 -5.84
C ARG A 464 -4.89 -2.26 -6.24
N GLU A 465 -5.00 -1.01 -6.70
CA GLU A 465 -3.85 -0.20 -7.07
C GLU A 465 -3.00 0.13 -5.85
N ILE A 466 -3.64 0.52 -4.73
CA ILE A 466 -2.96 0.78 -3.46
C ILE A 466 -2.27 -0.49 -2.94
N GLY A 467 -2.93 -1.64 -3.01
CA GLY A 467 -2.34 -2.92 -2.60
C GLY A 467 -1.15 -3.36 -3.44
N HIS A 468 -1.23 -3.23 -4.77
CA HIS A 468 -0.10 -3.52 -5.66
C HIS A 468 1.06 -2.54 -5.44
N GLY A 469 0.76 -1.26 -5.24
CA GLY A 469 1.76 -0.24 -4.90
C GLY A 469 2.47 -0.56 -3.59
N ALA A 470 1.74 -0.90 -2.54
CA ALA A 470 2.30 -1.30 -1.25
C ALA A 470 3.21 -2.54 -1.36
N LEU A 471 2.81 -3.55 -2.13
CA LEU A 471 3.66 -4.73 -2.37
C LEU A 471 4.96 -4.35 -3.08
N ALA A 472 4.89 -3.53 -4.12
CA ALA A 472 6.08 -3.10 -4.85
C ALA A 472 6.98 -2.19 -3.99
N GLU A 473 6.39 -1.36 -3.14
CA GLU A 473 7.12 -0.53 -2.18
C GLU A 473 7.87 -1.40 -1.16
N LYS A 474 7.18 -2.33 -0.49
CA LYS A 474 7.76 -3.30 0.45
C LYS A 474 8.91 -4.10 -0.18
N ALA A 475 8.81 -4.41 -1.46
CA ALA A 475 9.85 -5.15 -2.19
C ALA A 475 11.13 -4.33 -2.42
N LEU A 476 11.01 -3.00 -2.56
CA LEU A 476 12.12 -2.11 -2.89
C LEU A 476 12.72 -1.43 -1.66
N GLU A 477 11.92 -1.19 -0.61
CA GLU A 477 12.34 -0.54 0.63
C GLU A 477 13.63 -1.14 1.24
N PRO A 478 13.84 -2.47 1.30
CA PRO A 478 15.03 -3.06 1.93
C PRO A 478 16.36 -2.75 1.22
N VAL A 479 16.32 -2.31 -0.04
CA VAL A 479 17.53 -1.97 -0.81
C VAL A 479 17.78 -0.46 -0.89
N ILE A 480 16.87 0.35 -0.35
CA ILE A 480 17.04 1.81 -0.30
C ILE A 480 18.25 2.14 0.58
N PRO A 481 19.13 3.06 0.13
CA PRO A 481 20.30 3.46 0.90
C PRO A 481 19.91 4.12 2.23
N ASP A 482 20.84 4.05 3.18
CA ASP A 482 20.73 4.76 4.45
C ASP A 482 20.58 6.28 4.22
N PRO A 483 19.69 6.98 4.95
CA PRO A 483 19.49 8.42 4.81
C PRO A 483 20.75 9.27 4.99
N ASP A 484 21.74 8.81 5.76
CA ASP A 484 23.01 9.53 5.95
C ASP A 484 23.89 9.46 4.70
N LYS A 485 23.77 8.38 3.92
CA LYS A 485 24.48 8.20 2.64
C LYS A 485 23.74 8.83 1.48
N PHE A 486 22.41 8.84 1.54
CA PHE A 486 21.57 9.36 0.48
C PHE A 486 20.39 10.14 1.07
N PRO A 487 20.58 11.44 1.39
CA PRO A 487 19.63 12.23 2.17
C PRO A 487 18.44 12.74 1.33
N TYR A 488 17.94 11.93 0.39
CA TYR A 488 16.87 12.31 -0.53
C TYR A 488 15.56 11.61 -0.16
N THR A 489 14.46 12.34 -0.30
CA THR A 489 13.13 11.73 -0.40
C THR A 489 12.98 11.13 -1.79
N ILE A 490 12.55 9.88 -1.89
CA ILE A 490 12.42 9.14 -3.15
C ILE A 490 10.94 8.84 -3.39
N ARG A 491 10.42 9.35 -4.50
CA ARG A 491 9.08 9.02 -4.99
C ARG A 491 9.16 8.25 -6.29
N ILE A 492 8.55 7.08 -6.30
CA ILE A 492 8.35 6.26 -7.49
C ILE A 492 6.89 6.38 -7.94
N ILE A 493 6.67 6.55 -9.24
CA ILE A 493 5.35 6.38 -9.86
C ILE A 493 5.48 5.30 -10.92
N SER A 494 4.66 4.25 -10.80
CA SER A 494 4.54 3.18 -11.79
C SER A 494 3.19 3.29 -12.50
N ASP A 495 3.22 3.65 -13.78
CA ASP A 495 2.06 3.68 -14.66
C ASP A 495 2.03 2.43 -15.53
N ILE A 496 1.01 1.60 -15.34
CA ILE A 496 0.85 0.37 -16.13
C ILE A 496 0.23 0.71 -17.48
N LEU A 497 0.95 0.41 -18.55
CA LEU A 497 0.48 0.67 -19.92
C LEU A 497 -0.13 -0.56 -20.58
N GLU A 498 0.32 -1.75 -20.19
CA GLU A 498 -0.21 -3.03 -20.64
C GLU A 498 -0.23 -4.02 -19.47
N SER A 499 -1.24 -4.88 -19.40
CA SER A 499 -1.31 -5.93 -18.38
C SER A 499 -1.89 -7.23 -18.91
N ASN A 500 -1.02 -8.25 -18.98
CA ASN A 500 -1.39 -9.65 -19.19
C ASN A 500 -0.62 -10.59 -18.26
N GLY A 501 -0.50 -10.20 -16.99
CA GLY A 501 0.33 -10.87 -16.01
C GLY A 501 0.89 -9.86 -15.04
N SER A 502 1.31 -10.32 -13.86
CA SER A 502 1.56 -9.48 -12.67
C SER A 502 2.29 -8.17 -12.94
N SER A 503 1.52 -7.09 -13.06
CA SER A 503 2.01 -5.74 -13.26
C SER A 503 2.64 -5.15 -12.00
N SER A 504 2.30 -5.67 -10.81
CA SER A 504 2.99 -5.31 -9.57
C SER A 504 4.47 -5.73 -9.59
N MET A 505 4.78 -6.89 -10.16
CA MET A 505 6.17 -7.34 -10.31
C MET A 505 6.90 -6.57 -11.42
N ALA A 506 6.20 -6.14 -12.47
CA ALA A 506 6.75 -5.20 -13.44
C ALA A 506 7.08 -3.85 -12.81
N SER A 507 6.26 -3.35 -11.87
CA SER A 507 6.56 -2.14 -11.09
C SER A 507 7.81 -2.27 -10.22
N VAL A 508 8.07 -3.44 -9.63
CA VAL A 508 9.31 -3.70 -8.87
C VAL A 508 10.52 -3.61 -9.80
N CYS A 509 10.50 -4.35 -10.92
CA CYS A 509 11.59 -4.34 -11.89
C CYS A 509 11.83 -2.94 -12.48
N GLY A 510 10.76 -2.27 -12.93
CA GLY A 510 10.83 -0.91 -13.45
C GLY A 510 11.26 0.12 -12.39
N GLY A 511 10.83 -0.05 -11.13
CA GLY A 511 11.24 0.78 -10.00
C GLY A 511 12.74 0.67 -9.69
N THR A 512 13.27 -0.56 -9.68
CA THR A 512 14.71 -0.79 -9.59
C THR A 512 15.46 -0.04 -10.69
N LEU A 513 15.04 -0.21 -11.95
CA LEU A 513 15.70 0.39 -13.10
C LEU A 513 15.60 1.93 -13.10
N ALA A 514 14.44 2.49 -12.77
CA ALA A 514 14.24 3.93 -12.69
C ALA A 514 15.06 4.58 -11.56
N MET A 515 15.21 3.90 -10.42
CA MET A 515 16.09 4.34 -9.33
C MET A 515 17.56 4.31 -9.75
N MET A 516 17.99 3.24 -10.41
CA MET A 516 19.36 3.13 -10.93
C MET A 516 19.65 4.21 -11.98
N ASP A 517 18.69 4.50 -12.86
CA ASP A 517 18.77 5.59 -13.85
C ASP A 517 18.81 6.97 -13.19
N ALA A 518 18.11 7.16 -12.07
CA ALA A 518 18.15 8.39 -11.28
C ALA A 518 19.46 8.59 -10.48
N GLY A 519 20.34 7.59 -10.44
CA GLY A 519 21.57 7.60 -9.66
C GLY A 519 21.35 7.33 -8.17
N VAL A 520 20.22 6.72 -7.79
CA VAL A 520 20.00 6.27 -6.41
C VAL A 520 20.94 5.10 -6.12
N PRO A 521 21.81 5.19 -5.10
CA PRO A 521 22.79 4.15 -4.78
C PRO A 521 22.13 2.98 -4.03
N ILE A 522 21.19 2.30 -4.67
CA ILE A 522 20.54 1.10 -4.11
C ILE A 522 21.58 0.02 -3.80
N ARG A 523 21.41 -0.70 -2.69
CA ARG A 523 22.34 -1.76 -2.26
C ARG A 523 22.47 -2.87 -3.29
N GLN A 524 21.35 -3.29 -3.85
CA GLN A 524 21.24 -4.39 -4.83
C GLN A 524 20.03 -4.14 -5.73
N PRO A 525 20.08 -4.58 -7.00
CA PRO A 525 18.90 -4.57 -7.85
C PRO A 525 17.89 -5.65 -7.41
N VAL A 526 16.61 -5.30 -7.44
CA VAL A 526 15.49 -6.17 -7.07
C VAL A 526 14.68 -6.54 -8.31
N ALA A 527 14.32 -7.81 -8.44
CA ALA A 527 13.40 -8.29 -9.47
C ALA A 527 12.20 -9.00 -8.81
N GLY A 528 11.08 -9.04 -9.54
CA GLY A 528 9.85 -9.69 -9.11
C GLY A 528 9.34 -10.70 -10.13
N ILE A 529 8.82 -11.82 -9.66
CA ILE A 529 8.17 -12.85 -10.47
C ILE A 529 6.78 -13.17 -9.89
N ALA A 530 5.84 -13.48 -10.77
CA ALA A 530 4.57 -14.06 -10.39
C ALA A 530 4.52 -15.50 -10.84
N MET A 531 4.06 -16.33 -9.93
CA MET A 531 4.05 -17.77 -10.01
C MET A 531 2.62 -18.24 -9.81
N GLY A 532 2.27 -19.35 -10.43
CA GLY A 532 0.97 -19.97 -10.25
C GLY A 532 1.09 -21.46 -10.10
N LEU A 533 -0.01 -22.08 -9.69
CA LEU A 533 -0.06 -23.50 -9.46
C LEU A 533 -1.44 -24.05 -9.83
N VAL A 534 -1.45 -25.22 -10.46
CA VAL A 534 -2.66 -25.99 -10.81
C VAL A 534 -2.54 -27.37 -10.18
N VAL A 535 -3.60 -27.79 -9.47
CA VAL A 535 -3.74 -29.13 -8.89
C VAL A 535 -5.00 -29.80 -9.44
N GLU A 536 -4.86 -30.97 -10.05
CA GLU A 536 -6.00 -31.74 -10.55
C GLU A 536 -5.70 -33.23 -10.45
N ASP A 537 -6.61 -34.02 -9.88
CA ASP A 537 -6.48 -35.46 -9.67
C ASP A 537 -5.14 -35.92 -9.02
N GLY A 538 -4.58 -35.08 -8.15
CA GLY A 538 -3.30 -35.30 -7.47
C GLY A 538 -2.06 -34.92 -8.28
N GLU A 539 -2.22 -34.51 -9.55
CA GLU A 539 -1.15 -33.91 -10.33
C GLU A 539 -0.99 -32.43 -10.01
N VAL A 540 0.26 -32.00 -9.81
CA VAL A 540 0.61 -30.60 -9.55
C VAL A 540 1.47 -30.06 -10.67
N ARG A 541 1.21 -28.81 -11.10
CA ARG A 541 2.04 -28.07 -12.05
C ARG A 541 2.29 -26.67 -11.52
N ILE A 542 3.57 -26.29 -11.46
CA ILE A 542 4.03 -24.96 -11.03
C ILE A 542 4.38 -24.15 -12.27
N LEU A 543 3.86 -22.93 -12.35
CA LEU A 543 3.99 -22.03 -13.49
C LEU A 543 4.84 -20.82 -13.12
N SER A 544 5.85 -20.54 -13.93
CA SER A 544 6.64 -19.32 -13.88
C SER A 544 6.06 -18.24 -14.80
N ASP A 545 6.10 -17.00 -14.31
CA ASP A 545 5.68 -15.80 -15.04
C ASP A 545 4.28 -15.93 -15.63
N ILE A 546 3.30 -16.09 -14.74
CA ILE A 546 1.92 -16.37 -15.13
C ILE A 546 1.25 -15.26 -15.95
N LEU A 547 0.36 -15.69 -16.84
CA LEU A 547 -0.58 -14.86 -17.57
C LEU A 547 -1.78 -14.49 -16.68
N GLY A 548 -2.55 -13.47 -17.09
CA GLY A 548 -3.77 -13.11 -16.36
C GLY A 548 -4.85 -14.21 -16.39
N SER A 549 -4.89 -15.01 -17.45
CA SER A 549 -5.77 -16.18 -17.58
C SER A 549 -5.33 -17.33 -16.67
N GLU A 550 -4.02 -17.58 -16.55
CA GLU A 550 -3.46 -18.61 -15.67
C GLU A 550 -3.67 -18.25 -14.19
N ASP A 551 -3.53 -16.97 -13.81
CA ASP A 551 -3.86 -16.46 -12.47
C ASP A 551 -5.34 -16.69 -12.11
N HIS A 552 -6.25 -16.36 -13.04
CA HIS A 552 -7.69 -16.51 -12.82
C HIS A 552 -8.10 -17.98 -12.62
N ASN A 553 -7.52 -18.89 -13.41
CA ASN A 553 -7.91 -20.29 -13.47
C ASN A 553 -7.04 -21.24 -12.61
N GLY A 554 -5.94 -20.72 -12.05
CA GLY A 554 -5.06 -21.44 -11.14
C GLY A 554 -5.58 -21.51 -9.70
N ASP A 555 -5.05 -22.46 -8.95
CA ASP A 555 -5.44 -22.81 -7.59
C ASP A 555 -4.63 -22.08 -6.51
N MET A 556 -3.46 -21.59 -6.89
CA MET A 556 -2.66 -20.69 -6.08
C MET A 556 -1.92 -19.71 -6.98
N ASP A 557 -1.85 -18.45 -6.56
CA ASP A 557 -1.00 -17.43 -7.15
C ASP A 557 -0.09 -16.83 -6.08
N PHE A 558 1.18 -16.67 -6.40
CA PHE A 558 2.11 -16.01 -5.50
C PHE A 558 3.14 -15.18 -6.24
N LYS A 559 3.60 -14.14 -5.55
CA LYS A 559 4.44 -13.08 -6.09
C LYS A 559 5.66 -13.02 -5.19
N VAL A 560 6.83 -13.24 -5.78
CA VAL A 560 8.11 -13.23 -5.07
C VAL A 560 8.95 -12.11 -5.63
N ALA A 561 9.37 -11.19 -4.77
CA ALA A 561 10.33 -10.16 -5.10
C ALA A 561 11.57 -10.28 -4.21
N GLY A 562 12.72 -9.93 -4.76
CA GLY A 562 13.98 -10.09 -4.05
C GLY A 562 15.19 -9.76 -4.90
N THR A 563 16.34 -9.81 -4.26
CA THR A 563 17.65 -9.67 -4.88
C THR A 563 18.18 -11.04 -5.30
N GLN A 564 19.44 -11.09 -5.74
CA GLN A 564 20.16 -12.35 -5.95
C GLN A 564 20.42 -13.13 -4.65
N PHE A 565 20.38 -12.45 -3.50
CA PHE A 565 20.73 -12.99 -2.19
C PHE A 565 19.53 -13.54 -1.41
N GLY A 566 18.35 -12.93 -1.57
CA GLY A 566 17.17 -13.37 -0.85
C GLY A 566 15.89 -12.62 -1.24
N ILE A 567 14.81 -12.97 -0.56
CA ILE A 567 13.47 -12.40 -0.72
C ILE A 567 13.40 -11.07 0.03
N THR A 568 12.82 -10.07 -0.63
CA THR A 568 12.46 -8.77 -0.03
C THR A 568 10.96 -8.64 0.21
N ALA A 569 10.14 -9.29 -0.61
CA ALA A 569 8.70 -9.39 -0.36
C ALA A 569 8.12 -10.69 -0.95
N LEU A 570 7.15 -11.27 -0.25
CA LEU A 570 6.36 -12.41 -0.72
C LEU A 570 4.88 -12.09 -0.51
N GLN A 571 4.06 -12.40 -1.51
CA GLN A 571 2.61 -12.40 -1.38
C GLN A 571 2.07 -13.69 -1.97
N MET A 572 1.18 -14.37 -1.26
CA MET A 572 0.60 -15.65 -1.68
C MET A 572 -0.91 -15.64 -1.41
N ASP A 573 -1.68 -16.11 -2.37
CA ASP A 573 -3.10 -16.39 -2.28
C ASP A 573 -3.33 -17.85 -2.69
N ILE A 574 -3.86 -18.65 -1.78
CA ILE A 574 -4.19 -20.06 -2.00
C ILE A 574 -5.70 -20.19 -2.02
N LYS A 575 -6.25 -20.71 -3.12
CA LYS A 575 -7.70 -20.85 -3.34
C LYS A 575 -8.22 -22.25 -2.97
N ILE A 576 -7.34 -23.24 -2.82
CA ILE A 576 -7.69 -24.63 -2.52
C ILE A 576 -7.07 -25.11 -1.21
N ALA A 577 -7.68 -26.11 -0.58
CA ALA A 577 -7.04 -26.85 0.50
C ALA A 577 -6.00 -27.85 -0.06
N GLY A 578 -4.98 -28.19 0.73
CA GLY A 578 -4.12 -29.34 0.49
C GLY A 578 -2.78 -29.09 -0.21
N ILE A 579 -2.24 -27.86 -0.19
CA ILE A 579 -0.89 -27.60 -0.69
C ILE A 579 0.13 -28.01 0.38
N SER A 580 0.93 -29.04 0.09
CA SER A 580 1.96 -29.50 1.02
C SER A 580 3.15 -28.54 1.09
N THR A 581 3.88 -28.59 2.21
CA THR A 581 5.14 -27.83 2.36
C THR A 581 6.15 -28.15 1.25
N ASP A 582 6.23 -29.42 0.81
CA ASP A 582 7.14 -29.83 -0.27
C ASP A 582 6.82 -29.11 -1.59
N ILE A 583 5.54 -28.95 -1.92
CA ILE A 583 5.10 -28.21 -3.11
C ILE A 583 5.46 -26.72 -2.96
N LEU A 584 5.23 -26.13 -1.79
CA LEU A 584 5.62 -24.73 -1.53
C LEU A 584 7.13 -24.52 -1.68
N LYS A 585 7.94 -25.49 -1.22
CA LYS A 585 9.39 -25.46 -1.36
C LYS A 585 9.83 -25.51 -2.82
N GLU A 586 9.28 -26.42 -3.61
CA GLU A 586 9.55 -26.49 -5.05
C GLU A 586 9.15 -25.19 -5.75
N ALA A 587 7.98 -24.64 -5.39
CA ALA A 587 7.47 -23.41 -5.97
C ALA A 587 8.38 -22.20 -5.66
N LEU A 588 8.87 -22.08 -4.42
CA LEU A 588 9.80 -21.02 -4.02
C LEU A 588 11.15 -21.15 -4.72
N GLU A 589 11.68 -22.37 -4.91
CA GLU A 589 12.94 -22.57 -5.62
C GLU A 589 12.80 -22.24 -7.12
N GLN A 590 11.71 -22.66 -7.77
CA GLN A 590 11.42 -22.25 -9.16
C GLN A 590 11.25 -20.72 -9.27
N ALA A 591 10.63 -20.09 -8.27
CA ALA A 591 10.49 -18.63 -8.21
C ALA A 591 11.85 -17.93 -8.03
N ARG A 592 12.77 -18.50 -7.25
CA ARG A 592 14.13 -17.99 -7.05
C ARG A 592 14.91 -17.98 -8.36
N GLU A 593 14.89 -19.09 -9.09
CA GLU A 593 15.58 -19.19 -10.38
C GLU A 593 14.96 -18.27 -11.43
N GLY A 594 13.62 -18.23 -11.52
CA GLY A 594 12.92 -17.29 -12.39
C GLY A 594 13.21 -15.82 -12.06
N ARG A 595 13.25 -15.46 -10.77
CA ARG A 595 13.61 -14.11 -10.28
C ARG A 595 15.03 -13.73 -10.71
N ARG A 596 16.00 -14.64 -10.56
CA ARG A 596 17.39 -14.41 -10.97
C ARG A 596 17.52 -14.24 -12.48
N GLU A 597 16.78 -15.02 -13.26
CA GLU A 597 16.77 -14.87 -14.72
C GLU A 597 16.15 -13.54 -15.16
N ILE A 598 15.06 -13.10 -14.53
CA ILE A 598 14.47 -11.76 -14.77
C ILE A 598 15.48 -10.66 -14.43
N LEU A 599 16.14 -10.76 -13.28
CA LEU A 599 17.18 -9.83 -12.85
C LEU A 599 18.32 -9.74 -13.88
N ARG A 600 18.78 -10.89 -14.37
CA ARG A 600 19.82 -10.97 -15.39
C ARG A 600 19.37 -10.33 -16.70
N ARG A 601 18.20 -10.72 -17.22
CA ARG A 601 17.65 -10.22 -18.49
C ARG A 601 17.39 -8.72 -18.46
N MET A 602 16.82 -8.19 -17.37
CA MET A 602 16.50 -6.76 -17.28
C MET A 602 17.76 -5.89 -17.29
N LEU A 603 18.82 -6.30 -16.58
CA LEU A 603 20.10 -5.57 -16.53
C LEU A 603 20.86 -5.65 -17.87
N ILE A 604 20.79 -6.79 -18.55
CA ILE A 604 21.36 -6.94 -19.90
C ILE A 604 20.60 -6.06 -20.90
N SER A 605 19.26 -6.10 -20.86
CA SER A 605 18.39 -5.39 -21.80
C SER A 605 18.60 -3.88 -21.72
N CYS A 606 18.68 -3.31 -20.52
CA CYS A 606 18.88 -1.87 -20.34
C CYS A 606 20.36 -1.42 -20.43
N GLY A 607 21.31 -2.36 -20.46
CA GLY A 607 22.75 -2.08 -20.50
C GLY A 607 23.34 -1.46 -19.23
N LEU A 608 22.58 -1.43 -18.11
CA LEU A 608 22.99 -0.80 -16.86
C LEU A 608 23.32 -1.86 -15.80
N ARG A 609 24.59 -1.94 -15.37
CA ARG A 609 25.06 -2.92 -14.37
C ARG A 609 25.01 -2.42 -12.93
N ALA A 610 25.00 -1.10 -12.74
CA ALA A 610 25.01 -0.44 -11.45
C ALA A 610 24.28 0.91 -11.58
N PRO A 611 23.78 1.50 -10.49
CA PRO A 611 23.24 2.86 -10.52
C PRO A 611 24.17 3.85 -11.22
N ARG A 612 23.60 4.86 -11.89
CA ARG A 612 24.41 5.94 -12.47
C ARG A 612 25.26 6.61 -11.39
N PRO A 613 26.52 6.97 -11.69
CA PRO A 613 27.40 7.60 -10.70
C PRO A 613 26.96 9.02 -10.34
N GLU A 614 26.26 9.69 -11.25
CA GLU A 614 25.79 11.05 -11.08
C GLU A 614 24.27 11.10 -11.07
N LEU A 615 23.72 11.97 -10.21
CA LEU A 615 22.30 12.31 -10.23
C LEU A 615 21.94 13.13 -11.45
N SER A 616 20.68 13.04 -11.87
CA SER A 616 20.13 13.88 -12.93
C SER A 616 20.37 15.36 -12.68
N LYS A 617 20.66 16.12 -13.74
CA LYS A 617 20.82 17.57 -13.69
C LYS A 617 19.57 18.33 -13.23
N TYR A 618 18.40 17.69 -13.26
CA TYR A 618 17.15 18.26 -12.78
C TYR A 618 16.84 17.90 -11.33
N ALA A 619 17.53 16.89 -10.77
CA ALA A 619 17.40 16.58 -9.36
C ALA A 619 17.97 17.73 -8.51
N PRO A 620 17.36 18.00 -7.34
CA PRO A 620 17.95 18.92 -6.40
C PRO A 620 19.34 18.38 -5.99
N ARG A 621 20.32 19.26 -5.83
CA ARG A 621 21.59 18.93 -5.21
C ARG A 621 21.46 19.20 -3.72
N LEU A 622 21.64 18.18 -2.90
CA LEU A 622 21.67 18.29 -1.44
C LEU A 622 23.12 18.20 -0.96
N ILE A 623 23.56 19.23 -0.25
CA ILE A 623 24.84 19.25 0.45
C ILE A 623 24.54 19.35 1.94
N ARG A 624 25.04 18.38 2.71
CA ARG A 624 24.98 18.38 4.18
C ARG A 624 26.34 18.78 4.73
N ILE A 625 26.35 19.79 5.59
CA ILE A 625 27.52 20.22 6.36
C ILE A 625 27.20 20.18 7.85
N LYS A 626 28.22 19.98 8.68
CA LYS A 626 28.10 20.02 10.13
C LYS A 626 28.73 21.33 10.63
N ILE A 627 27.98 22.10 11.39
CA ILE A 627 28.46 23.32 12.06
C ILE A 627 28.43 23.13 13.58
N ASP A 628 29.21 23.91 14.31
CA ASP A 628 29.12 23.91 15.78
C ASP A 628 27.74 24.37 16.24
N VAL A 629 27.17 23.68 17.23
CA VAL A 629 25.83 23.96 17.78
C VAL A 629 25.70 25.42 18.26
N GLU A 630 26.78 25.98 18.80
CA GLU A 630 26.83 27.39 19.25
C GLU A 630 26.68 28.40 18.10
N LYS A 631 26.99 27.99 16.86
CA LYS A 631 26.97 28.83 15.66
C LYS A 631 25.67 28.74 14.88
N ILE A 632 24.73 27.88 15.28
CA ILE A 632 23.38 27.79 14.69
C ILE A 632 22.70 29.17 14.69
N GLY A 633 22.82 29.91 15.81
CA GLY A 633 22.25 31.25 15.95
C GLY A 633 22.81 32.26 14.95
N ALA A 634 24.07 32.13 14.52
CA ALA A 634 24.70 33.00 13.54
C ALA A 634 24.17 32.74 12.12
N VAL A 635 23.90 31.49 11.77
CA VAL A 635 23.36 31.11 10.46
C VAL A 635 21.87 31.49 10.33
N ILE A 636 21.07 31.24 11.37
CA ILE A 636 19.65 31.60 11.37
C ILE A 636 19.49 33.13 11.43
N GLY A 637 20.23 33.77 12.34
CA GLY A 637 20.13 35.20 12.62
C GLY A 637 18.82 35.60 13.34
N PRO A 638 18.70 36.85 13.80
CA PRO A 638 17.51 37.32 14.51
C PRO A 638 16.25 37.23 13.64
N GLY A 639 15.27 36.46 14.10
CA GLY A 639 14.00 36.22 13.39
C GLY A 639 14.13 35.45 12.07
N GLY A 640 15.24 34.72 11.86
CA GLY A 640 15.49 34.00 10.61
C GLY A 640 15.92 34.90 9.44
N LYS A 641 16.34 36.13 9.71
CA LYS A 641 16.66 37.11 8.65
C LYS A 641 17.88 36.70 7.83
N ILE A 642 18.91 36.12 8.45
CA ILE A 642 20.16 35.76 7.76
C ILE A 642 19.91 34.54 6.87
N ILE A 643 19.30 33.48 7.41
CA ILE A 643 18.98 32.27 6.64
C ILE A 643 18.03 32.56 5.47
N ARG A 644 17.04 33.46 5.63
CA ARG A 644 16.18 33.89 4.50
C ARG A 644 16.97 34.63 3.44
N ARG A 645 17.87 35.54 3.85
CA ARG A 645 18.74 36.28 2.92
C ARG A 645 19.66 35.33 2.15
N LEU A 646 20.28 34.35 2.82
CA LEU A 646 21.11 33.34 2.18
C LEU A 646 20.32 32.56 1.13
N GLN A 647 19.12 32.07 1.49
CA GLN A 647 18.23 31.35 0.59
C GLN A 647 17.83 32.19 -0.63
N GLU A 648 17.48 33.46 -0.43
CA GLU A 648 17.12 34.39 -1.51
C GLU A 648 18.32 34.73 -2.43
N GLU A 649 19.51 34.98 -1.88
CA GLU A 649 20.71 35.35 -2.66
C GLU A 649 21.30 34.19 -3.47
N THR A 650 21.08 32.96 -3.00
CA THR A 650 21.63 31.74 -3.59
C THR A 650 20.60 30.90 -4.34
N ASP A 651 19.31 31.23 -4.22
CA ASP A 651 18.19 30.47 -4.75
C ASP A 651 18.24 29.00 -4.28
N THR A 652 18.39 28.84 -2.96
CA THR A 652 18.50 27.55 -2.26
C THR A 652 17.48 27.45 -1.13
N ASN A 653 17.20 26.24 -0.66
CA ASN A 653 16.50 25.98 0.60
C ASN A 653 17.50 25.44 1.62
N ILE A 654 17.59 26.11 2.77
CA ILE A 654 18.56 25.83 3.83
C ILE A 654 17.78 25.42 5.09
N GLU A 655 18.00 24.20 5.54
CA GLU A 655 17.42 23.65 6.76
C GLU A 655 18.53 23.41 7.78
N VAL A 656 18.32 23.88 9.02
CA VAL A 656 19.28 23.72 10.13
C VAL A 656 18.62 22.89 11.21
N GLU A 657 19.24 21.77 11.55
CA GLU A 657 18.83 20.87 12.63
C GLU A 657 19.49 21.29 13.96
N ASP A 658 18.86 20.96 15.08
CA ASP A 658 19.32 21.35 16.43
C ASP A 658 20.67 20.73 16.82
N ASP A 659 21.10 19.70 16.10
CA ASP A 659 22.38 19.01 16.28
C ASP A 659 23.54 19.63 15.49
N GLY A 660 23.29 20.78 14.84
CA GLY A 660 24.27 21.49 14.00
C GLY A 660 24.37 20.98 12.56
N THR A 661 23.51 20.05 12.14
CA THR A 661 23.47 19.62 10.74
C THR A 661 22.74 20.66 9.88
N VAL A 662 23.40 21.16 8.84
CA VAL A 662 22.81 22.09 7.87
C VAL A 662 22.66 21.39 6.53
N THR A 663 21.43 21.31 6.04
CA THR A 663 21.11 20.75 4.72
C THR A 663 20.80 21.89 3.75
N VAL A 664 21.65 22.06 2.75
CA VAL A 664 21.48 23.03 1.66
C VAL A 664 20.98 22.28 0.43
N SER A 665 19.86 22.74 -0.14
CA SER A 665 19.24 22.13 -1.33
C SER A 665 19.03 23.17 -2.44
N ALA A 666 19.42 22.83 -3.67
CA ALA A 666 19.28 23.73 -4.81
C ALA A 666 19.02 22.98 -6.13
N VAL A 667 18.29 23.60 -7.05
CA VAL A 667 18.16 23.09 -8.43
C VAL A 667 19.07 23.91 -9.36
N GLY A 668 19.99 23.22 -10.03
CA GLY A 668 21.03 23.80 -10.89
C GLY A 668 22.43 23.70 -10.29
N GLU A 669 23.45 23.74 -11.16
CA GLU A 669 24.86 23.60 -10.77
C GLU A 669 25.39 24.85 -10.05
N GLY A 670 26.17 24.67 -8.98
CA GLY A 670 26.93 25.72 -8.29
C GLY A 670 26.16 26.55 -7.25
N LYS A 671 24.83 26.40 -7.16
CA LYS A 671 24.00 27.17 -6.22
C LYS A 671 24.14 26.68 -4.77
N ALA A 672 24.08 25.36 -4.58
CA ALA A 672 24.20 24.75 -3.26
C ALA A 672 25.61 24.98 -2.69
N GLU A 673 26.64 24.85 -3.54
CA GLU A 673 28.04 25.08 -3.19
C GLU A 673 28.26 26.53 -2.72
N LYS A 674 27.72 27.51 -3.45
CA LYS A 674 27.80 28.92 -3.06
C LYS A 674 27.14 29.20 -1.71
N ALA A 675 25.99 28.58 -1.45
CA ALA A 675 25.32 28.71 -0.15
C ALA A 675 26.13 28.07 0.98
N VAL A 676 26.76 26.92 0.74
CA VAL A 676 27.67 26.28 1.69
C VAL A 676 28.87 27.17 2.00
N GLU A 677 29.54 27.74 0.99
CA GLU A 677 30.67 28.66 1.18
C GLU A 677 30.29 29.87 2.05
N MET A 678 29.09 30.43 1.83
CA MET A 678 28.59 31.55 2.64
C MET A 678 28.30 31.14 4.09
N ILE A 679 27.79 29.93 4.31
CA ILE A 679 27.55 29.39 5.66
C ILE A 679 28.87 29.11 6.36
N GLU A 680 29.82 28.47 5.69
CA GLU A 680 31.16 28.21 6.21
C GLU A 680 31.84 29.53 6.61
N ALA A 681 31.77 30.57 5.77
CA ALA A 681 32.29 31.89 6.10
C ALA A 681 31.64 32.52 7.34
N LEU A 682 30.33 32.33 7.55
CA LEU A 682 29.62 32.80 8.75
C LEU A 682 30.03 32.02 10.01
N THR A 683 30.34 30.74 9.86
CA THR A 683 30.73 29.85 10.97
C THR A 683 32.25 29.77 11.20
N ALA A 684 33.04 30.39 10.33
CA ALA A 684 34.49 30.40 10.42
C ALA A 684 34.97 31.13 11.69
N GLU A 685 36.01 30.57 12.29
CA GLU A 685 36.75 31.21 13.38
C GLU A 685 38.01 31.88 12.88
N VAL A 686 38.37 32.97 13.54
CA VAL A 686 39.62 33.68 13.25
C VAL A 686 40.76 32.89 13.87
N GLU A 687 41.43 32.09 13.05
CA GLU A 687 42.64 31.36 13.42
C GLU A 687 43.83 32.32 13.54
N MET A 688 44.57 32.25 14.65
CA MET A 688 45.79 33.02 14.82
C MET A 688 46.87 32.58 13.80
N GLY A 689 47.47 33.55 13.11
CA GLY A 689 48.54 33.32 12.14
C GLY A 689 48.08 33.06 10.71
N LYS A 690 46.78 32.93 10.46
CA LYS A 690 46.21 32.87 9.10
C LYS A 690 46.11 34.27 8.50
N ILE A 691 46.41 34.38 7.21
CA ILE A 691 46.31 35.64 6.47
C ILE A 691 44.89 35.77 5.93
N TYR A 692 44.24 36.90 6.21
CA TYR A 692 42.88 37.20 5.75
C TYR A 692 42.91 38.42 4.82
N GLU A 693 42.17 38.36 3.71
CA GLU A 693 41.82 39.54 2.94
C GLU A 693 40.50 40.09 3.45
N GLY A 694 40.45 41.39 3.78
CA GLY A 694 39.28 41.99 4.38
C GLY A 694 39.02 43.40 3.87
N ARG A 695 37.77 43.85 3.95
CA ARG A 695 37.37 45.20 3.55
C ARG A 695 37.48 46.16 4.72
N VAL A 696 38.07 47.33 4.50
CA VAL A 696 38.08 48.40 5.52
C VAL A 696 36.66 48.90 5.74
N VAL A 697 36.15 48.73 6.96
CA VAL A 697 34.80 49.14 7.37
C VAL A 697 34.83 50.57 7.91
N SER A 698 35.85 50.89 8.71
CA SER A 698 36.04 52.24 9.25
C SER A 698 37.51 52.52 9.55
N ILE A 699 37.90 53.78 9.40
CA ILE A 699 39.24 54.28 9.74
C ILE A 699 39.09 55.23 10.93
N ARG A 700 40.00 55.12 11.90
CA ARG A 700 40.14 55.98 13.07
C ARG A 700 41.60 56.41 13.20
N ASP A 701 41.84 57.46 13.98
CA ASP A 701 43.18 58.05 14.21
C ASP A 701 44.24 57.05 14.73
N PHE A 702 43.84 55.88 15.22
CA PHE A 702 44.74 54.83 15.73
C PHE A 702 44.77 53.55 14.87
N GLY A 703 43.99 53.46 13.79
CA GLY A 703 43.99 52.28 12.92
C GLY A 703 42.74 52.08 12.08
N ALA A 704 42.74 50.99 11.33
CA ALA A 704 41.64 50.58 10.45
C ALA A 704 40.94 49.36 11.02
N PHE A 705 39.61 49.43 11.12
CA PHE A 705 38.77 48.26 11.36
C PHE A 705 38.50 47.59 10.02
N ILE A 706 38.98 46.36 9.88
CA ILE A 706 38.90 45.56 8.67
C ILE A 706 38.00 44.37 8.96
N GLU A 707 36.92 44.21 8.20
CA GLU A 707 36.06 43.03 8.30
C GLU A 707 36.83 41.85 7.67
N ILE A 708 37.31 40.94 8.52
CA ILE A 708 38.13 39.78 8.13
C ILE A 708 37.29 38.52 7.89
N LEU A 709 36.12 38.45 8.55
CA LEU A 709 35.07 37.46 8.34
C LEU A 709 33.72 38.17 8.52
N PRO A 710 32.62 37.66 7.92
CA PRO A 710 31.30 38.28 8.06
C PRO A 710 30.92 38.57 9.52
N GLY A 711 30.80 39.86 9.87
CA GLY A 711 30.46 40.31 11.23
C GLY A 711 31.59 40.23 12.27
N LYS A 712 32.84 39.96 11.86
CA LYS A 712 34.03 39.99 12.73
C LYS A 712 35.07 40.99 12.19
N ASP A 713 35.29 42.04 12.96
CA ASP A 713 36.27 43.08 12.64
C ASP A 713 37.61 42.82 13.33
N GLY A 714 38.70 42.92 12.57
CA GLY A 714 40.07 43.02 13.08
C GLY A 714 40.53 44.47 13.09
N LEU A 715 41.16 44.90 14.18
CA LEU A 715 41.83 46.21 14.23
C LEU A 715 43.26 46.07 13.69
N CYS A 716 43.54 46.70 12.56
CA CYS A 716 44.89 46.93 12.08
C CYS A 716 45.38 48.27 12.63
N HIS A 717 46.19 48.23 13.68
CA HIS A 717 46.75 49.43 14.31
C HIS A 717 47.67 50.17 13.32
N VAL A 718 47.67 51.51 13.36
CA VAL A 718 48.45 52.36 12.41
C VAL A 718 49.95 52.03 12.39
N SER A 719 50.49 51.50 13.49
CA SER A 719 51.90 51.07 13.56
C SER A 719 52.25 49.90 12.65
N GLU A 720 51.25 49.11 12.23
CA GLU A 720 51.44 47.90 11.43
C GLU A 720 51.19 48.14 9.93
N TRP A 721 50.85 49.37 9.52
CA TRP A 721 50.52 49.69 8.13
C TRP A 721 51.77 49.80 7.24
N ASP A 722 52.84 50.39 7.77
CA ASP A 722 54.10 50.59 7.07
C ASP A 722 55.26 50.71 8.08
N THR A 723 56.47 50.35 7.66
CA THR A 723 57.70 50.55 8.44
C THR A 723 58.15 52.02 8.53
N SER A 724 57.52 52.91 7.77
CA SER A 724 57.82 54.34 7.70
C SER A 724 56.72 55.20 8.36
N TYR A 725 57.05 56.43 8.76
CA TYR A 725 56.11 57.32 9.47
C TYR A 725 54.96 57.75 8.54
N ILE A 726 53.73 57.40 8.93
CA ILE A 726 52.51 57.74 8.21
C ILE A 726 52.05 59.13 8.66
N LYS A 727 52.07 60.09 7.72
CA LYS A 727 51.81 61.51 8.00
C LYS A 727 50.34 61.89 7.84
N ASP A 728 49.63 61.22 6.94
CA ASP A 728 48.20 61.41 6.65
C ASP A 728 47.55 60.02 6.45
N MET A 729 46.41 59.76 7.11
CA MET A 729 45.65 58.50 7.08
C MET A 729 44.65 58.42 5.93
#